data_AF-A0A094LIX1-F1
#
_entry.id   AF-A0A094LIX1-F1
#
_cell.length_a   1.000
_cell.length_b   1.000
_cell.length_c   1.000
_cell.angle_alpha   90.00
_cell.angle_beta   90.00
_cell.angle_gamma   90.00
#
_symmetry.space_group_name_H-M   'P 1'
#
loop_
_entity.id
_entity.type
_entity.pdbx_description
1 polymer ?
#
loop_
_entity_poly.entity_id
_entity_poly.type
_entity_poly.pdbx_seq_one_letter_code
_entity_poly.pdbx_strand_id
1 'polypeptide(L)'
;RFAIRKIMLLEFSQYLENYLWMNYSPEVSSKAYLMSICCMVNEKFRENVPAWETFKKKPEHFPFFFKCILEASLVENESEYSLHEQTVLLLFLDHCFNSLEVDLIRAQVQQLISLPMWMALQPKRLEQELKKTPKLKKFWNLIKKNDEKMDEEARMRAYRERRFLSQLIQKFISVLKSIPVSGPICMDKVHYCERFIELMLDLEVVYHSRRWFNTVLDDSHLVVHCYLSSLAKREKEGHLFCQLLDMLKFYTGFEINDQTGNALTENEMTTIHYDRITSLQRSAFAHFPELYDFALSNVAAVDTRDSLLKSFGPLSSNVLHRVASYLCLLPPLPDGEDSGHDKEFLLELLVSRHERRISQIQQLNQMPLYPTEKIIWDENIVPTEYYSGEGCLALPKLNLQFLTLHDYLLRNFNLFRLESTYEIRQDIEDSVSRMKPWLSEYGGVVFGGWARMAQPIVSFTVVEVAKPNIGENWPMRVRADVTINLNVRDNIKDEWEGLRKHDVCFLVTVRPTQPYGTRFDRRRPFVEQTGLVYVRGCEIQGMLDEKGRVIEEGPEPKPRLKGDCRTYRVFLDPNQYQQDMTNTIQNGAEDVYETFNIIMRRKPKENNFKAVLETIRNLMNTDCVVPDWLHDIILGYGDPSSAHYSKMPNQIATLDFNDTFLSIDHLKASFPGYNIKVTVDDPVLQIPPFRITFPIKGGKGKKRKEEDGKEEKPEEAKTLIVEPHVIPNRGPYPYNQPKR
;
A
#
# COMPACT_ATOMS: atom_id res chain seq x y z
N ARG A 1 -3.92 11.72 -31.20
CA ARG A 1 -3.41 10.36 -30.85
C ARG A 1 -2.13 10.53 -30.05
N PHE A 2 -2.14 10.08 -28.80
CA PHE A 2 -1.04 10.23 -27.83
C PHE A 2 -0.06 9.07 -27.98
N ALA A 3 0.73 9.07 -29.06
CA ALA A 3 1.68 8.00 -29.29
C ALA A 3 2.91 8.18 -28.39
N ILE A 4 3.19 7.20 -27.52
CA ILE A 4 4.23 7.32 -26.49
C ILE A 4 5.60 7.72 -27.05
N ARG A 5 6.02 7.11 -28.17
CA ARG A 5 7.30 7.45 -28.83
C ARG A 5 7.38 8.92 -29.22
N LYS A 6 6.27 9.55 -29.65
CA LYS A 6 6.27 10.98 -29.99
C LYS A 6 6.39 11.85 -28.75
N ILE A 7 5.75 11.46 -27.65
CA ILE A 7 5.81 12.18 -26.38
C ILE A 7 7.24 12.11 -25.81
N MET A 8 7.85 10.91 -25.80
CA MET A 8 9.26 10.71 -25.44
C MET A 8 10.19 11.60 -26.25
N LEU A 9 10.04 11.67 -27.57
CA LEU A 9 10.90 12.51 -28.42
C LEU A 9 10.79 14.00 -28.06
N LEU A 10 9.59 14.48 -27.72
CA LEU A 10 9.36 15.87 -27.34
C LEU A 10 9.96 16.16 -25.96
N GLU A 11 9.73 15.29 -24.98
CA GLU A 11 10.29 15.43 -23.62
C GLU A 11 11.82 15.42 -23.68
N PHE A 12 12.41 14.45 -24.39
CA PHE A 12 13.86 14.32 -24.55
C PHE A 12 14.49 15.53 -25.26
N SER A 13 13.75 16.19 -26.15
CA SER A 13 14.18 17.45 -26.79
C SER A 13 14.08 18.68 -25.88
N GLN A 14 13.73 18.51 -24.61
CA GLN A 14 13.52 19.57 -23.62
C GLN A 14 12.41 20.55 -24.02
N TYR A 15 11.32 20.02 -24.59
CA TYR A 15 10.21 20.84 -25.07
C TYR A 15 9.53 21.62 -23.93
N LEU A 16 9.48 21.06 -22.71
CA LEU A 16 8.93 21.73 -21.53
C LEU A 16 9.81 22.90 -21.07
N GLU A 17 11.11 22.64 -20.92
CA GLU A 17 12.12 23.56 -20.38
C GLU A 17 12.41 24.72 -21.32
N ASN A 18 12.57 24.43 -22.61
CA ASN A 18 13.12 25.38 -23.57
C ASN A 18 12.02 26.09 -24.38
N TYR A 19 10.80 25.54 -24.43
CA TYR A 19 9.73 26.09 -25.25
C TYR A 19 8.45 26.37 -24.46
N LEU A 20 7.82 25.35 -23.86
CA LEU A 20 6.50 25.51 -23.25
C LEU A 20 6.53 26.45 -22.04
N TRP A 21 7.17 26.07 -20.92
CA TRP A 21 6.95 26.82 -19.69
C TRP A 21 7.54 28.23 -19.72
N MET A 22 8.69 28.40 -20.36
CA MET A 22 9.36 29.70 -20.44
C MET A 22 8.55 30.74 -21.22
N ASN A 23 7.77 30.30 -22.21
CA ASN A 23 6.91 31.14 -23.04
C ASN A 23 5.42 31.07 -22.63
N TYR A 24 5.08 30.39 -21.54
CA TYR A 24 3.70 30.33 -21.07
C TYR A 24 3.31 31.64 -20.38
N SER A 25 2.13 32.14 -20.69
CA SER A 25 1.48 33.27 -20.02
C SER A 25 -0.05 33.14 -20.16
N PRO A 26 -0.85 33.85 -19.33
CA PRO A 26 -2.31 33.79 -19.43
C PRO A 26 -2.86 34.15 -20.81
N GLU A 27 -2.20 35.05 -21.54
CA GLU A 27 -2.64 35.56 -22.84
C GLU A 27 -2.48 34.55 -23.98
N VAL A 28 -1.51 33.64 -23.88
CA VAL A 28 -1.25 32.59 -24.89
C VAL A 28 -1.80 31.23 -24.46
N SER A 29 -2.40 31.14 -23.28
CA SER A 29 -2.96 29.91 -22.73
C SER A 29 -4.06 29.37 -23.65
N SER A 30 -3.96 28.10 -24.00
CA SER A 30 -4.93 27.40 -24.84
C SER A 30 -4.97 25.92 -24.47
N LYS A 31 -6.02 25.21 -24.90
CA LYS A 31 -6.14 23.76 -24.73
C LYS A 31 -4.85 23.02 -25.11
N ALA A 32 -4.29 23.32 -26.29
CA ALA A 32 -3.08 22.67 -26.78
C ALA A 32 -1.88 22.93 -25.86
N TYR A 33 -1.76 24.14 -25.33
CA TYR A 33 -0.69 24.52 -24.40
C TYR A 33 -0.82 23.75 -23.08
N LEU A 34 -2.02 23.74 -22.49
CA LEU A 34 -2.31 23.06 -21.22
C LEU A 34 -2.01 21.57 -21.32
N MET A 35 -2.56 20.92 -22.36
CA MET A 35 -2.37 19.49 -22.59
C MET A 35 -0.90 19.14 -22.85
N SER A 36 -0.17 19.96 -23.61
CA SER A 36 1.25 19.71 -23.89
C SER A 36 2.09 19.77 -22.63
N ILE A 37 1.85 20.76 -21.75
CA ILE A 37 2.54 20.85 -20.46
C ILE A 37 2.25 19.59 -19.61
N CYS A 38 0.98 19.19 -19.49
CA CYS A 38 0.60 18.01 -18.72
C CYS A 38 1.24 16.73 -19.29
N CYS A 39 1.27 16.56 -20.61
CA CYS A 39 1.92 15.41 -21.25
C CYS A 39 3.41 15.34 -20.92
N MET A 40 4.13 16.47 -20.97
CA MET A 40 5.56 16.48 -20.64
C MET A 40 5.82 16.18 -19.17
N VAL A 41 4.99 16.70 -18.27
CA VAL A 41 5.10 16.38 -16.84
C VAL A 41 4.85 14.90 -16.58
N ASN A 42 3.74 14.35 -17.09
CA ASN A 42 3.41 12.93 -16.91
C ASN A 42 4.49 12.01 -17.50
N GLU A 43 5.05 12.38 -18.65
CA GLU A 43 6.16 11.66 -19.26
C GLU A 43 7.42 11.68 -18.41
N LYS A 44 7.75 12.82 -17.78
CA LYS A 44 8.87 12.91 -16.84
C LYS A 44 8.70 12.00 -15.62
N PHE A 45 7.47 11.88 -15.11
CA PHE A 45 7.17 10.90 -14.06
C PHE A 45 7.33 9.46 -14.54
N ARG A 46 6.87 9.16 -15.76
CA ARG A 46 7.00 7.83 -16.38
C ARG A 46 8.46 7.41 -16.57
N GLU A 47 9.32 8.35 -16.97
CA GLU A 47 10.77 8.14 -17.15
C GLU A 47 11.58 8.36 -15.84
N ASN A 48 10.91 8.67 -14.73
CA ASN A 48 11.52 8.91 -13.41
C ASN A 48 12.61 10.01 -13.42
N VAL A 49 12.33 11.14 -14.07
CA VAL A 49 13.20 12.33 -14.10
C VAL A 49 12.55 13.53 -13.38
N PRO A 50 13.31 14.53 -12.90
CA PRO A 50 12.76 15.66 -12.17
C PRO A 50 11.72 16.45 -12.98
N ALA A 51 10.46 16.44 -12.52
CA ALA A 51 9.32 17.00 -13.25
C ALA A 51 9.08 18.50 -13.01
N TRP A 52 9.54 19.03 -11.87
CA TRP A 52 9.05 20.32 -11.35
C TRP A 52 10.02 21.51 -11.48
N GLU A 53 11.26 21.28 -11.89
CA GLU A 53 12.34 22.28 -11.83
C GLU A 53 12.06 23.53 -12.67
N THR A 54 11.49 23.37 -13.87
CA THR A 54 11.16 24.49 -14.76
C THR A 54 10.13 25.43 -14.14
N PHE A 55 9.14 24.87 -13.43
CA PHE A 55 8.11 25.64 -12.73
C PHE A 55 8.69 26.38 -11.53
N LYS A 56 9.62 25.76 -10.78
CA LYS A 56 10.35 26.43 -9.69
C LYS A 56 11.18 27.61 -10.18
N LYS A 57 11.78 27.50 -11.37
CA LYS A 57 12.58 28.56 -12.00
C LYS A 57 11.74 29.78 -12.40
N LYS A 58 10.51 29.59 -12.88
CA LYS A 58 9.58 30.67 -13.25
C LYS A 58 8.18 30.40 -12.69
N PRO A 59 7.90 30.71 -11.41
CA PRO A 59 6.68 30.27 -10.71
C PRO A 59 5.44 31.13 -11.00
N GLU A 60 5.61 32.34 -11.54
CA GLU A 60 4.60 33.41 -11.58
C GLU A 60 3.25 32.99 -12.20
N HIS A 61 3.27 32.20 -13.28
CA HIS A 61 2.06 31.81 -14.01
C HIS A 61 1.49 30.44 -13.61
N PHE A 62 2.17 29.70 -12.72
CA PHE A 62 1.70 28.39 -12.27
C PHE A 62 0.32 28.41 -11.60
N PRO A 63 -0.02 29.39 -10.74
CA PRO A 63 -1.36 29.47 -10.16
C PRO A 63 -2.47 29.61 -11.19
N PHE A 64 -2.24 30.36 -12.28
CA PHE A 64 -3.23 30.51 -13.36
C PHE A 64 -3.34 29.21 -14.18
N PHE A 65 -2.20 28.65 -14.58
CA PHE A 65 -2.13 27.36 -15.27
C PHE A 65 -2.91 26.27 -14.51
N PHE A 66 -2.62 26.11 -13.22
CA PHE A 66 -3.24 25.09 -12.39
C PHE A 66 -4.76 25.25 -12.31
N LYS A 67 -5.27 26.49 -12.22
CA LYS A 67 -6.72 26.76 -12.25
C LYS A 67 -7.35 26.33 -13.56
N CYS A 68 -6.72 26.64 -14.70
CA CYS A 68 -7.21 26.18 -16.00
C CYS A 68 -7.25 24.64 -16.09
N ILE A 69 -6.30 23.93 -15.45
CA ILE A 69 -6.33 22.47 -15.37
C ILE A 69 -7.53 21.96 -14.56
N LEU A 70 -7.84 22.59 -13.41
CA LEU A 70 -9.01 22.24 -12.61
C LEU A 70 -10.31 22.42 -13.42
N GLU A 71 -10.44 23.55 -14.12
CA GLU A 71 -11.61 23.84 -14.95
C GLU A 71 -11.72 22.83 -16.12
N ALA A 72 -10.63 22.56 -16.83
CA ALA A 72 -10.57 21.59 -17.93
C ALA A 72 -10.93 20.16 -17.48
N SER A 73 -10.57 19.80 -16.25
CA SER A 73 -10.86 18.47 -15.66
C SER A 73 -12.36 18.27 -15.36
N LEU A 74 -13.13 19.36 -15.21
CA LEU A 74 -14.56 19.33 -14.91
C LEU A 74 -15.46 19.50 -16.14
N VAL A 75 -14.90 19.78 -17.33
CA VAL A 75 -15.68 19.96 -18.56
C VAL A 75 -16.46 18.69 -18.90
N GLU A 76 -17.78 18.79 -19.10
CA GLU A 76 -18.61 17.64 -19.51
C GLU A 76 -18.69 17.46 -21.02
N ASN A 77 -18.39 18.51 -21.79
CA ASN A 77 -18.47 18.49 -23.25
C ASN A 77 -17.28 17.74 -23.87
N GLU A 78 -17.51 16.53 -24.35
CA GLU A 78 -16.50 15.69 -25.01
C GLU A 78 -15.89 16.33 -26.27
N SER A 79 -16.58 17.30 -26.89
CA SER A 79 -16.02 18.03 -28.05
C SER A 79 -14.94 19.03 -27.66
N GLU A 80 -14.94 19.52 -26.42
CA GLU A 80 -13.94 20.45 -25.91
C GLU A 80 -12.74 19.70 -25.33
N TYR A 81 -12.98 18.71 -24.47
CA TYR A 81 -11.96 17.79 -23.98
C TYR A 81 -12.46 16.36 -24.11
N SER A 82 -11.75 15.54 -24.88
CA SER A 82 -12.01 14.10 -24.94
C SER A 82 -11.72 13.43 -23.60
N LEU A 83 -12.34 12.29 -23.35
CA LEU A 83 -12.15 11.57 -22.09
C LEU A 83 -10.70 11.09 -21.90
N HIS A 84 -10.01 10.78 -23.00
CA HIS A 84 -8.58 10.50 -22.97
C HIS A 84 -7.75 11.71 -22.52
N GLU A 85 -8.04 12.91 -23.04
CA GLU A 85 -7.39 14.15 -22.57
C GLU A 85 -7.66 14.38 -21.08
N GLN A 86 -8.88 14.16 -20.62
CA GLN A 86 -9.22 14.28 -19.20
C GLN A 86 -8.53 13.23 -18.33
N THR A 87 -8.26 12.04 -18.87
CA THR A 87 -7.45 11.00 -18.20
C THR A 87 -6.01 11.47 -18.00
N VAL A 88 -5.42 12.17 -18.99
CA VAL A 88 -4.10 12.80 -18.87
C VAL A 88 -4.11 13.90 -17.79
N LEU A 89 -5.20 14.69 -17.71
CA LEU A 89 -5.37 15.70 -16.66
C LEU A 89 -5.50 15.06 -15.27
N LEU A 90 -6.24 13.95 -15.13
CA LEU A 90 -6.33 13.20 -13.87
C LEU A 90 -4.95 12.71 -13.41
N LEU A 91 -4.16 12.13 -14.31
CA LEU A 91 -2.80 11.68 -14.00
C LEU A 91 -1.87 12.85 -13.62
N PHE A 92 -2.01 13.99 -14.30
CA PHE A 92 -1.26 15.20 -13.93
C PHE A 92 -1.64 15.70 -12.52
N LEU A 93 -2.93 15.71 -12.20
CA LEU A 93 -3.41 16.08 -10.87
C LEU A 93 -2.93 15.09 -9.80
N ASP A 94 -2.97 13.79 -10.09
CA ASP A 94 -2.39 12.75 -9.23
C ASP A 94 -0.93 13.05 -8.89
N HIS A 95 -0.11 13.36 -9.89
CA HIS A 95 1.27 13.79 -9.67
C HIS A 95 1.38 15.06 -8.82
N CYS A 96 0.48 16.04 -8.96
CA CYS A 96 0.45 17.21 -8.10
C CYS A 96 0.11 16.86 -6.63
N PHE A 97 -0.89 16.00 -6.40
CA PHE A 97 -1.24 15.55 -5.04
C PHE A 97 -0.14 14.70 -4.39
N ASN A 98 0.63 13.99 -5.21
CA ASN A 98 1.79 13.20 -4.77
C ASN A 98 3.10 14.00 -4.60
N SER A 99 3.10 15.31 -4.89
CA SER A 99 4.30 16.16 -4.87
C SER A 99 4.19 17.36 -3.90
N LEU A 100 3.56 17.17 -2.74
CA LEU A 100 3.33 18.25 -1.77
C LEU A 100 4.62 18.75 -1.08
N GLU A 101 5.75 18.05 -1.21
CA GLU A 101 7.05 18.55 -0.81
C GLU A 101 7.49 19.76 -1.65
N VAL A 102 6.93 19.95 -2.85
CA VAL A 102 7.20 21.11 -3.68
C VAL A 102 6.30 22.28 -3.25
N ASP A 103 6.89 23.30 -2.63
CA ASP A 103 6.19 24.48 -2.10
C ASP A 103 5.22 25.14 -3.08
N LEU A 104 5.64 25.26 -4.35
CA LEU A 104 4.83 25.84 -5.43
C LEU A 104 3.51 25.07 -5.65
N ILE A 105 3.57 23.74 -5.64
CA ILE A 105 2.43 22.85 -5.85
C ILE A 105 1.56 22.85 -4.60
N ARG A 106 2.19 22.67 -3.42
CA ARG A 106 1.50 22.67 -2.13
C ARG A 106 0.65 23.92 -1.95
N ALA A 107 1.15 25.10 -2.35
CA ALA A 107 0.41 26.36 -2.26
C ALA A 107 -0.91 26.36 -3.07
N GLN A 108 -0.97 25.64 -4.19
CA GLN A 108 -2.20 25.50 -4.98
C GLN A 108 -3.11 24.41 -4.43
N VAL A 109 -2.54 23.24 -4.12
CA VAL A 109 -3.29 22.06 -3.67
C VAL A 109 -3.92 22.26 -2.30
N GLN A 110 -3.28 23.00 -1.38
CA GLN A 110 -3.78 23.21 -0.01
C GLN A 110 -5.23 23.71 0.04
N GLN A 111 -5.64 24.52 -0.94
CA GLN A 111 -7.00 25.08 -1.02
C GLN A 111 -8.07 24.03 -1.37
N LEU A 112 -7.65 22.94 -2.03
CA LEU A 112 -8.52 21.83 -2.46
C LEU A 112 -8.78 20.80 -1.35
N ILE A 113 -7.83 20.66 -0.41
CA ILE A 113 -7.83 19.58 0.60
C ILE A 113 -7.91 20.06 2.05
N SER A 114 -8.06 21.37 2.29
CA SER A 114 -8.20 21.91 3.66
C SER A 114 -9.66 21.85 4.15
N LEU A 115 -9.87 22.03 5.45
CA LEU A 115 -11.19 22.06 6.10
C LEU A 115 -12.31 22.81 5.33
N PRO A 116 -12.07 23.96 4.66
CA PRO A 116 -13.11 24.63 3.85
C PRO A 116 -13.77 23.75 2.78
N MET A 117 -13.13 22.67 2.33
CA MET A 117 -13.71 21.72 1.38
C MET A 117 -15.01 21.08 1.89
N TRP A 118 -15.20 21.01 3.21
CA TRP A 118 -16.42 20.51 3.83
C TRP A 118 -17.67 21.34 3.50
N MET A 119 -17.53 22.48 2.82
CA MET A 119 -18.68 23.19 2.26
C MET A 119 -19.39 22.42 1.13
N ALA A 120 -18.75 21.38 0.61
CA ALA A 120 -19.33 20.45 -0.34
C ALA A 120 -20.17 19.34 0.32
N LEU A 121 -20.02 19.12 1.63
CA LEU A 121 -20.80 18.12 2.34
C LEU A 121 -22.28 18.48 2.36
N GLN A 122 -23.12 17.45 2.47
CA GLN A 122 -24.53 17.64 2.80
C GLN A 122 -24.66 18.46 4.11
N PRO A 123 -25.59 19.44 4.19
CA PRO A 123 -25.69 20.32 5.36
C PRO A 123 -25.87 19.56 6.69
N LYS A 124 -26.65 18.47 6.68
CA LYS A 124 -26.84 17.62 7.86
C LYS A 124 -25.57 16.86 8.24
N ARG A 125 -24.82 16.35 7.25
CA ARG A 125 -23.54 15.67 7.47
C ARG A 125 -22.50 16.61 8.08
N LEU A 126 -22.39 17.83 7.54
CA LEU A 126 -21.51 18.86 8.11
C LEU A 126 -21.84 19.13 9.58
N GLU A 127 -23.12 19.35 9.92
CA GLU A 127 -23.53 19.60 11.30
C GLU A 127 -23.25 18.38 12.21
N GLN A 128 -23.40 17.16 11.70
CA GLN A 128 -23.05 15.93 12.43
C GLN A 128 -21.55 15.89 12.77
N GLU A 129 -20.66 16.18 11.81
CA GLU A 129 -19.22 16.18 12.05
C GLU A 129 -18.79 17.30 13.02
N LEU A 130 -19.40 18.48 12.90
CA LEU A 130 -19.15 19.59 13.82
C LEU A 130 -19.66 19.31 15.24
N LYS A 131 -20.74 18.53 15.39
CA LYS A 131 -21.22 18.05 16.70
C LYS A 131 -20.33 16.96 17.27
N LYS A 132 -19.85 16.04 16.42
CA LYS A 132 -18.91 14.98 16.80
C LYS A 132 -17.58 15.55 17.30
N THR A 133 -17.10 16.61 16.65
CA THR A 133 -15.87 17.31 17.06
C THR A 133 -16.14 18.80 17.33
N PRO A 134 -16.65 19.18 18.52
CA PRO A 134 -17.08 20.55 18.82
C PRO A 134 -16.01 21.62 18.63
N LYS A 135 -14.72 21.27 18.78
CA LYS A 135 -13.59 22.19 18.56
C LYS A 135 -13.54 22.72 17.11
N LEU A 136 -13.97 21.94 16.13
CA LEU A 136 -13.98 22.34 14.71
C LEU A 136 -14.98 23.45 14.41
N LYS A 137 -16.07 23.55 15.19
CA LYS A 137 -17.09 24.59 15.00
C LYS A 137 -16.51 26.01 15.10
N LYS A 138 -15.51 26.22 15.97
CA LYS A 138 -14.80 27.49 16.09
C LYS A 138 -14.02 27.83 14.80
N PHE A 139 -13.27 26.87 14.26
CA PHE A 139 -12.50 27.05 13.04
C PHE A 139 -13.41 27.24 11.82
N TRP A 140 -14.50 26.48 11.74
CA TRP A 140 -15.52 26.62 10.70
C TRP A 140 -16.13 28.02 10.68
N ASN A 141 -16.47 28.56 11.85
CA ASN A 141 -16.99 29.93 11.95
C ASN A 141 -15.93 30.99 11.59
N LEU A 142 -14.66 30.74 11.89
CA LEU A 142 -13.57 31.63 11.47
C LEU A 142 -13.41 31.65 9.94
N ILE A 143 -13.50 30.49 9.29
CA ILE A 143 -13.47 30.38 7.82
C ILE A 143 -14.59 31.23 7.21
N LYS A 144 -15.84 31.04 7.67
CA LYS A 144 -16.98 31.85 7.19
C LYS A 144 -16.77 33.36 7.38
N LYS A 145 -16.27 33.78 8.54
CA LYS A 145 -15.95 35.20 8.80
C LYS A 145 -14.82 35.75 7.92
N ASN A 146 -13.89 34.91 7.50
CA ASN A 146 -12.82 35.32 6.58
C ASN A 146 -13.34 35.39 5.14
N ASP A 147 -14.24 34.49 4.75
CA ASP A 147 -14.89 34.52 3.43
C ASP A 147 -15.75 35.77 3.25
N GLU A 148 -16.41 36.24 4.31
CA GLU A 148 -17.18 37.50 4.33
C GLU A 148 -16.31 38.75 4.04
N LYS A 149 -14.99 38.67 4.26
CA LYS A 149 -14.05 39.77 4.00
C LYS A 149 -13.44 39.73 2.60
N MET A 150 -13.62 38.64 1.86
CA MET A 150 -13.12 38.51 0.49
C MET A 150 -14.01 39.28 -0.47
N ASP A 151 -13.43 39.79 -1.55
CA ASP A 151 -14.21 40.28 -2.69
C ASP A 151 -15.01 39.13 -3.33
N GLU A 152 -16.08 39.48 -4.05
CA GLU A 152 -17.00 38.49 -4.61
C GLU A 152 -16.30 37.51 -5.57
N GLU A 153 -15.38 38.02 -6.40
CA GLU A 153 -14.66 37.20 -7.38
C GLU A 153 -13.68 36.24 -6.69
N ALA A 154 -12.91 36.70 -5.70
CA ALA A 154 -12.04 35.84 -4.90
C ALA A 154 -12.84 34.79 -4.11
N ARG A 155 -13.99 35.16 -3.55
CA ARG A 155 -14.86 34.24 -2.82
C ARG A 155 -15.42 33.16 -3.73
N MET A 156 -15.93 33.53 -4.90
CA MET A 156 -16.45 32.58 -5.88
C MET A 156 -15.35 31.65 -6.41
N ARG A 157 -14.14 32.16 -6.62
CA ARG A 157 -12.97 31.33 -6.98
C ARG A 157 -12.62 30.34 -5.88
N ALA A 158 -12.53 30.79 -4.63
CA ALA A 158 -12.26 29.91 -3.49
C ALA A 158 -13.35 28.83 -3.34
N TYR A 159 -14.62 29.17 -3.57
CA TYR A 159 -15.72 28.20 -3.51
C TYR A 159 -15.65 27.13 -4.60
N ARG A 160 -15.20 27.49 -5.81
CA ARG A 160 -14.96 26.51 -6.88
C ARG A 160 -13.84 25.54 -6.49
N GLU A 161 -12.72 26.07 -6.01
CA GLU A 161 -11.57 25.27 -5.55
C GLU A 161 -11.95 24.31 -4.41
N ARG A 162 -12.70 24.79 -3.41
CA ARG A 162 -13.17 23.97 -2.27
C ARG A 162 -14.16 22.87 -2.68
N ARG A 163 -14.89 23.05 -3.78
CA ARG A 163 -15.85 22.07 -4.31
C ARG A 163 -15.27 21.18 -5.40
N PHE A 164 -14.05 21.47 -5.87
CA PHE A 164 -13.44 20.79 -7.01
C PHE A 164 -13.49 19.26 -6.89
N LEU A 165 -12.97 18.68 -5.81
CA LEU A 165 -12.93 17.23 -5.63
C LEU A 165 -14.33 16.62 -5.56
N SER A 166 -15.27 17.27 -4.88
CA SER A 166 -16.67 16.80 -4.83
C SER A 166 -17.34 16.81 -6.20
N GLN A 167 -17.07 17.82 -7.02
CA GLN A 167 -17.59 17.93 -8.38
C GLN A 167 -16.93 16.92 -9.31
N LEU A 168 -15.64 16.67 -9.14
CA LEU A 168 -14.90 15.66 -9.88
C LEU A 168 -15.45 14.25 -9.59
N ILE A 169 -15.81 13.95 -8.33
CA ILE A 169 -16.50 12.72 -7.96
C ILE A 169 -17.84 12.59 -8.69
N GLN A 170 -18.66 13.64 -8.75
CA GLN A 170 -19.95 13.60 -9.45
C GLN A 170 -19.77 13.36 -10.96
N LYS A 171 -18.78 14.00 -11.59
CA LYS A 171 -18.40 13.75 -12.98
C LYS A 171 -17.96 12.30 -13.19
N PHE A 172 -17.16 11.75 -12.28
CA PHE A 172 -16.76 10.34 -12.36
C PHE A 172 -17.98 9.41 -12.26
N ILE A 173 -18.90 9.64 -11.32
CA ILE A 173 -20.11 8.83 -11.17
C ILE A 173 -20.96 8.87 -12.45
N SER A 174 -21.07 10.02 -13.12
CA SER A 174 -21.80 10.12 -14.39
C SER A 174 -21.11 9.33 -15.52
N VAL A 175 -19.79 9.39 -15.63
CA VAL A 175 -19.00 8.57 -16.56
C VAL A 175 -19.18 7.09 -16.28
N LEU A 176 -19.08 6.67 -15.02
CA LEU A 176 -19.23 5.28 -14.59
C LEU A 176 -20.62 4.73 -14.92
N LYS A 177 -21.68 5.49 -14.65
CA LYS A 177 -23.07 5.10 -14.97
C LYS A 177 -23.33 5.02 -16.48
N SER A 178 -22.54 5.72 -17.30
CA SER A 178 -22.67 5.67 -18.76
C SER A 178 -22.12 4.38 -19.39
N ILE A 179 -21.50 3.49 -18.60
CA ILE A 179 -20.93 2.23 -19.06
C ILE A 179 -22.04 1.15 -19.09
N PRO A 180 -22.26 0.49 -20.25
CA PRO A 180 -23.26 -0.57 -20.36
C PRO A 180 -22.79 -1.87 -19.68
N VAL A 181 -23.74 -2.63 -19.14
CA VAL A 181 -23.48 -3.93 -18.50
C VAL A 181 -22.84 -4.92 -19.47
N SER A 182 -23.33 -4.98 -20.71
CA SER A 182 -22.86 -5.90 -21.76
C SER A 182 -22.69 -5.19 -23.09
N GLY A 183 -21.90 -5.77 -23.99
CA GLY A 183 -21.64 -5.21 -25.33
C GLY A 183 -20.34 -4.41 -25.40
N PRO A 184 -20.08 -3.73 -26.54
CA PRO A 184 -18.85 -3.00 -26.77
C PRO A 184 -18.72 -1.80 -25.82
N ILE A 185 -17.51 -1.60 -25.31
CA ILE A 185 -17.16 -0.53 -24.38
C ILE A 185 -16.02 0.31 -24.95
N CYS A 186 -16.07 1.62 -24.72
CA CYS A 186 -14.96 2.51 -25.05
C CYS A 186 -13.88 2.40 -23.97
N MET A 187 -12.67 2.00 -24.34
CA MET A 187 -11.55 1.87 -23.39
C MET A 187 -11.18 3.19 -22.70
N ASP A 188 -11.42 4.34 -23.34
CA ASP A 188 -11.19 5.64 -22.69
C ASP A 188 -12.06 5.81 -21.43
N LYS A 189 -13.27 5.21 -21.39
CA LYS A 189 -14.12 5.23 -20.18
C LYS A 189 -13.54 4.36 -19.08
N VAL A 190 -13.02 3.19 -19.44
CA VAL A 190 -12.39 2.26 -18.50
C VAL A 190 -11.15 2.92 -17.89
N HIS A 191 -10.25 3.43 -18.72
CA HIS A 191 -9.01 4.07 -18.27
C HIS A 191 -9.24 5.35 -17.47
N TYR A 192 -10.26 6.14 -17.81
CA TYR A 192 -10.66 7.27 -16.99
C TYR A 192 -11.11 6.81 -15.59
N CYS A 193 -11.92 5.75 -15.51
CA CYS A 193 -12.37 5.20 -14.24
C CYS A 193 -11.20 4.64 -13.41
N GLU A 194 -10.28 3.90 -14.04
CA GLU A 194 -9.08 3.36 -13.40
C GLU A 194 -8.20 4.48 -12.80
N ARG A 195 -7.84 5.48 -13.61
CA ARG A 195 -7.04 6.64 -13.15
C ARG A 195 -7.77 7.50 -12.12
N PHE A 196 -9.09 7.56 -12.19
CA PHE A 196 -9.86 8.24 -11.16
C PHE A 196 -9.79 7.51 -9.81
N ILE A 197 -9.93 6.18 -9.79
CA ILE A 197 -9.77 5.41 -8.55
C ILE A 197 -8.33 5.50 -8.02
N GLU A 198 -7.32 5.49 -8.90
CA GLU A 198 -5.93 5.76 -8.52
C GLU A 198 -5.76 7.11 -7.82
N LEU A 199 -6.36 8.18 -8.34
CA LEU A 199 -6.34 9.49 -7.69
C LEU A 199 -7.03 9.46 -6.32
N MET A 200 -8.18 8.79 -6.20
CA MET A 200 -8.89 8.66 -4.91
C MET A 200 -8.05 7.88 -3.89
N LEU A 201 -7.37 6.83 -4.34
CA LEU A 201 -6.43 6.07 -3.53
C LEU A 201 -5.31 6.97 -3.01
N ASP A 202 -4.63 7.69 -3.90
CA ASP A 202 -3.47 8.50 -3.50
C ASP A 202 -3.85 9.66 -2.57
N LEU A 203 -5.05 10.21 -2.71
CA LEU A 203 -5.61 11.16 -1.75
C LEU A 203 -5.87 10.53 -0.37
N GLU A 204 -6.34 9.28 -0.32
CA GLU A 204 -6.71 8.58 0.91
C GLU A 204 -5.50 7.99 1.66
N VAL A 205 -4.40 7.70 0.97
CA VAL A 205 -3.18 7.10 1.55
C VAL A 205 -2.17 8.11 2.10
N VAL A 206 -2.41 9.41 1.91
CA VAL A 206 -1.58 10.50 2.46
C VAL A 206 -2.38 11.29 3.49
N TYR A 207 -1.87 11.37 4.72
CA TYR A 207 -2.62 11.98 5.84
C TYR A 207 -3.07 13.42 5.56
N HIS A 208 -2.23 14.23 4.91
CA HIS A 208 -2.52 15.64 4.64
C HIS A 208 -3.73 15.85 3.72
N SER A 209 -3.91 15.02 2.70
CA SER A 209 -5.08 15.03 1.82
C SER A 209 -6.27 14.32 2.46
N ARG A 210 -6.04 13.16 3.08
CA ARG A 210 -7.05 12.32 3.72
C ARG A 210 -7.87 13.05 4.78
N ARG A 211 -7.20 13.81 5.66
CA ARG A 211 -7.74 14.38 6.90
C ARG A 211 -9.15 14.99 6.79
N TRP A 212 -9.42 15.68 5.69
CA TRP A 212 -10.73 16.29 5.43
C TRP A 212 -11.45 15.61 4.28
N PHE A 213 -10.71 15.08 3.31
CA PHE A 213 -11.25 14.46 2.11
C PHE A 213 -11.97 13.13 2.39
N ASN A 214 -11.51 12.31 3.34
CA ASN A 214 -12.14 11.02 3.66
C ASN A 214 -13.64 11.18 4.00
N THR A 215 -14.00 12.25 4.71
CA THR A 215 -15.41 12.57 5.01
C THR A 215 -16.20 12.96 3.76
N VAL A 216 -15.58 13.69 2.83
CA VAL A 216 -16.21 14.07 1.54
C VAL A 216 -16.40 12.85 0.65
N LEU A 217 -15.42 11.94 0.63
CA LEU A 217 -15.51 10.69 -0.11
C LEU A 217 -16.61 9.78 0.46
N ASP A 218 -16.71 9.64 1.78
CA ASP A 218 -17.81 8.89 2.45
C ASP A 218 -19.18 9.53 2.18
N ASP A 219 -19.31 10.86 2.22
CA ASP A 219 -20.58 11.56 1.94
C ASP A 219 -21.05 11.42 0.48
N SER A 220 -20.13 11.14 -0.44
CA SER A 220 -20.43 10.94 -1.86
C SER A 220 -20.92 9.53 -2.19
N HIS A 221 -20.79 8.58 -1.26
CA HIS A 221 -21.14 7.15 -1.44
C HIS A 221 -20.43 6.48 -2.63
N LEU A 222 -19.25 6.99 -3.00
CA LEU A 222 -18.51 6.59 -4.19
C LEU A 222 -18.21 5.09 -4.21
N VAL A 223 -17.75 4.53 -3.09
CA VAL A 223 -17.41 3.10 -2.99
C VAL A 223 -18.62 2.22 -3.30
N VAL A 224 -19.80 2.58 -2.78
CA VAL A 224 -21.06 1.86 -3.05
C VAL A 224 -21.46 1.98 -4.52
N HIS A 225 -21.34 3.17 -5.11
CA HIS A 225 -21.57 3.36 -6.54
C HIS A 225 -20.64 2.50 -7.40
N CYS A 226 -19.37 2.39 -7.03
CA CYS A 226 -18.38 1.58 -7.75
C CYS A 226 -18.67 0.09 -7.70
N TYR A 227 -18.97 -0.47 -6.51
CA TYR A 227 -19.24 -1.91 -6.38
C TYR A 227 -20.52 -2.35 -7.11
N LEU A 228 -21.54 -1.49 -7.18
CA LEU A 228 -22.79 -1.78 -7.89
C LEU A 228 -22.73 -1.47 -9.39
N SER A 229 -21.64 -0.88 -9.87
CA SER A 229 -21.52 -0.40 -11.25
C SER A 229 -21.52 -1.51 -12.28
N SER A 230 -21.95 -1.17 -13.49
CA SER A 230 -21.81 -2.04 -14.67
C SER A 230 -20.37 -2.46 -14.91
N LEU A 231 -19.40 -1.55 -14.69
CA LEU A 231 -17.98 -1.83 -14.90
C LEU A 231 -17.47 -2.93 -13.97
N ALA A 232 -17.84 -2.89 -12.68
CA ALA A 232 -17.45 -3.92 -11.71
C ALA A 232 -18.01 -5.32 -12.05
N LYS A 233 -19.16 -5.37 -12.76
CA LYS A 233 -19.78 -6.62 -13.21
C LYS A 233 -19.10 -7.22 -14.46
N ARG A 234 -18.14 -6.51 -15.08
CA ARG A 234 -17.40 -7.00 -16.25
C ARG A 234 -16.08 -7.64 -15.84
N GLU A 235 -16.03 -8.97 -15.86
CA GLU A 235 -14.88 -9.76 -15.40
C GLU A 235 -13.56 -9.43 -16.10
N LYS A 236 -13.57 -9.04 -17.38
CA LYS A 236 -12.34 -8.75 -18.14
C LYS A 236 -11.99 -7.28 -18.14
N GLU A 237 -12.88 -6.43 -18.62
CA GLU A 237 -12.60 -4.99 -18.76
C GLU A 237 -12.64 -4.23 -17.43
N GLY A 238 -13.35 -4.76 -16.43
CA GLY A 238 -13.43 -4.18 -15.09
C GLY A 238 -12.44 -4.76 -14.09
N HIS A 239 -11.59 -5.71 -14.47
CA HIS A 239 -10.72 -6.44 -13.53
C HIS A 239 -9.78 -5.51 -12.76
N LEU A 240 -9.03 -4.66 -13.46
CA LEU A 240 -8.12 -3.67 -12.85
C LEU A 240 -8.90 -2.67 -11.99
N PHE A 241 -10.05 -2.18 -12.48
CA PHE A 241 -10.92 -1.29 -11.73
C PHE A 241 -11.38 -1.90 -10.40
N CYS A 242 -11.76 -3.18 -10.38
CA CYS A 242 -12.14 -3.89 -9.16
C CYS A 242 -10.96 -4.03 -8.19
N GLN A 243 -9.77 -4.36 -8.68
CA GLN A 243 -8.57 -4.46 -7.83
C GLN A 243 -8.20 -3.12 -7.19
N LEU A 244 -8.26 -2.03 -7.96
CA LEU A 244 -8.08 -0.67 -7.43
C LEU A 244 -9.19 -0.29 -6.45
N LEU A 245 -10.43 -0.68 -6.72
CA LEU A 245 -11.57 -0.44 -5.83
C LEU A 245 -11.43 -1.17 -4.49
N ASP A 246 -10.91 -2.40 -4.48
CA ASP A 246 -10.65 -3.14 -3.26
C ASP A 246 -9.58 -2.45 -2.40
N MET A 247 -8.53 -1.92 -3.04
CA MET A 247 -7.55 -1.07 -2.35
C MET A 247 -8.22 0.19 -1.79
N LEU A 248 -9.15 0.81 -2.53
CA LEU A 248 -9.81 2.04 -2.08
C LEU A 248 -10.75 1.75 -0.91
N LYS A 249 -11.48 0.64 -0.95
CA LYS A 249 -12.29 0.15 0.17
C LYS A 249 -11.43 -0.06 1.41
N PHE A 250 -10.24 -0.64 1.26
CA PHE A 250 -9.30 -0.81 2.37
C PHE A 250 -8.92 0.53 3.01
N TYR A 251 -8.56 1.55 2.20
CA TYR A 251 -8.12 2.85 2.74
C TYR A 251 -9.26 3.74 3.24
N THR A 252 -10.43 3.75 2.60
CA THR A 252 -11.62 4.45 3.14
C THR A 252 -12.02 3.91 4.52
N GLY A 253 -11.80 2.62 4.75
CA GLY A 253 -11.99 1.97 6.04
C GLY A 253 -10.75 1.92 6.94
N PHE A 254 -9.64 2.58 6.61
CA PHE A 254 -8.36 2.42 7.30
C PHE A 254 -8.45 2.74 8.80
N GLU A 255 -7.74 1.97 9.63
CA GLU A 255 -7.75 2.07 11.10
C GLU A 255 -6.92 3.26 11.61
N ILE A 256 -7.29 4.48 11.21
CA ILE A 256 -6.64 5.74 11.60
C ILE A 256 -7.67 6.78 12.03
N ASN A 257 -7.32 7.58 13.03
CA ASN A 257 -8.10 8.75 13.41
C ASN A 257 -7.69 9.96 12.56
N ASP A 258 -8.54 10.35 11.61
CA ASP A 258 -8.27 11.44 10.65
C ASP A 258 -7.91 12.78 11.31
N GLN A 259 -8.31 13.04 12.56
CA GLN A 259 -8.03 14.32 13.22
C GLN A 259 -6.69 14.35 13.96
N THR A 260 -6.27 13.21 14.51
CA THR A 260 -5.04 13.08 15.31
C THR A 260 -3.88 12.51 14.51
N GLY A 261 -4.15 11.69 13.50
CA GLY A 261 -3.15 10.92 12.75
C GLY A 261 -2.74 9.62 13.44
N ASN A 262 -3.29 9.30 14.61
CA ASN A 262 -2.95 8.08 15.33
C ASN A 262 -3.72 6.87 14.80
N ALA A 263 -3.08 5.70 14.82
CA ALA A 263 -3.74 4.42 14.58
C ALA A 263 -4.88 4.21 15.60
N LEU A 264 -6.01 3.66 15.13
CA LEU A 264 -7.12 3.30 15.99
C LEU A 264 -6.81 1.97 16.70
N THR A 265 -7.13 1.93 17.99
CA THR A 265 -7.08 0.69 18.77
C THR A 265 -8.28 -0.21 18.47
N GLU A 266 -8.18 -1.50 18.79
CA GLU A 266 -9.29 -2.45 18.66
C GLU A 266 -10.56 -2.01 19.42
N ASN A 267 -10.38 -1.41 20.60
CA ASN A 267 -11.46 -0.88 21.40
C ASN A 267 -12.15 0.33 20.74
N GLU A 268 -11.37 1.23 20.13
CA GLU A 268 -11.90 2.37 19.39
C GLU A 268 -12.65 1.92 18.14
N MET A 269 -12.11 0.93 17.40
CA MET A 269 -12.77 0.32 16.25
C MET A 269 -14.12 -0.30 16.64
N THR A 270 -14.14 -1.07 17.74
CA THR A 270 -15.36 -1.66 18.29
C THR A 270 -16.37 -0.59 18.71
N THR A 271 -15.90 0.48 19.36
CA THR A 271 -16.75 1.60 19.78
C THR A 271 -17.36 2.31 18.58
N ILE A 272 -16.57 2.60 17.54
CA ILE A 272 -17.07 3.23 16.30
C ILE A 272 -18.17 2.39 15.66
N HIS A 273 -17.97 1.06 15.59
CA HIS A 273 -18.97 0.14 15.05
C HIS A 273 -20.25 0.12 15.89
N TYR A 274 -20.13 0.02 17.21
CA TYR A 274 -21.28 -0.02 18.12
C TYR A 274 -22.04 1.30 18.13
N ASP A 275 -21.35 2.43 18.02
CA ASP A 275 -21.99 3.74 17.90
C ASP A 275 -22.81 3.86 16.60
N ARG A 276 -22.30 3.31 15.48
CA ARG A 276 -23.05 3.26 14.21
C ARG A 276 -24.31 2.43 14.36
N ILE A 277 -24.21 1.19 14.82
CA ILE A 277 -25.39 0.32 15.05
C ILE A 277 -26.37 0.96 16.03
N THR A 278 -25.88 1.51 17.14
CA THR A 278 -26.72 2.17 18.15
C THR A 278 -27.49 3.35 17.57
N SER A 279 -26.84 4.18 16.74
CA SER A 279 -27.51 5.30 16.07
C SER A 279 -28.57 4.83 15.08
N LEU A 280 -28.31 3.76 14.33
CA LEU A 280 -29.28 3.12 13.45
C LEU A 280 -30.46 2.52 14.24
N GLN A 281 -30.21 1.82 15.34
CA GLN A 281 -31.26 1.28 16.21
C GLN A 281 -32.12 2.37 16.84
N ARG A 282 -31.53 3.51 17.25
CA ARG A 282 -32.28 4.67 17.75
C ARG A 282 -33.22 5.25 16.68
N SER A 283 -32.74 5.43 15.45
CA SER A 283 -33.58 5.88 14.35
C SER A 283 -34.67 4.87 13.98
N ALA A 284 -34.34 3.58 13.95
CA ALA A 284 -35.28 2.49 13.73
C ALA A 284 -36.42 2.51 14.78
N PHE A 285 -36.07 2.53 16.07
CA PHE A 285 -37.05 2.54 17.17
C PHE A 285 -37.99 3.75 17.13
N ALA A 286 -37.45 4.94 16.84
CA ALA A 286 -38.22 6.17 16.92
C ALA A 286 -39.15 6.40 15.72
N HIS A 287 -38.82 5.87 14.54
CA HIS A 287 -39.45 6.30 13.29
C HIS A 287 -39.95 5.16 12.38
N PHE A 288 -39.55 3.91 12.62
CA PHE A 288 -39.81 2.80 11.68
C PHE A 288 -40.36 1.56 12.40
N PRO A 289 -41.70 1.42 12.48
CA PRO A 289 -42.33 0.29 13.14
C PRO A 289 -41.92 -1.09 12.59
N GLU A 290 -41.60 -1.15 11.30
CA GLU A 290 -41.13 -2.36 10.63
C GLU A 290 -39.78 -2.86 11.15
N LEU A 291 -39.03 -2.01 11.88
CA LEU A 291 -37.70 -2.27 12.41
C LEU A 291 -37.66 -2.37 13.94
N TYR A 292 -38.80 -2.52 14.63
CA TYR A 292 -38.82 -2.61 16.11
C TYR A 292 -37.98 -3.78 16.64
N ASP A 293 -38.11 -4.97 16.05
CA ASP A 293 -37.36 -6.16 16.47
C ASP A 293 -35.85 -5.96 16.29
N PHE A 294 -35.46 -5.36 15.16
CA PHE A 294 -34.07 -4.98 14.91
C PHE A 294 -33.56 -3.97 15.94
N ALA A 295 -34.37 -2.97 16.29
CA ALA A 295 -33.99 -1.91 17.21
C ALA A 295 -33.81 -2.37 18.66
N LEU A 296 -34.52 -3.43 19.07
CA LEU A 296 -34.48 -4.01 20.42
C LEU A 296 -33.47 -5.17 20.56
N SER A 297 -32.95 -5.67 19.45
CA SER A 297 -31.98 -6.77 19.44
C SER A 297 -30.59 -6.32 19.91
N ASN A 298 -29.79 -7.25 20.40
CA ASN A 298 -28.39 -6.97 20.72
C ASN A 298 -27.57 -6.73 19.44
N VAL A 299 -26.46 -6.00 19.55
CA VAL A 299 -25.63 -5.64 18.38
C VAL A 299 -25.15 -6.88 17.61
N ALA A 300 -24.66 -7.90 18.32
CA ALA A 300 -24.10 -9.10 17.70
C ALA A 300 -25.12 -9.94 16.90
N ALA A 301 -26.43 -9.79 17.16
CA ALA A 301 -27.49 -10.46 16.41
C ALA A 301 -27.88 -9.71 15.13
N VAL A 302 -27.47 -8.45 14.97
CA VAL A 302 -27.94 -7.57 13.89
C VAL A 302 -26.83 -6.95 13.05
N ASP A 303 -25.58 -7.05 13.46
CA ASP A 303 -24.45 -6.37 12.83
C ASP A 303 -23.74 -7.19 11.73
N THR A 304 -24.15 -8.44 11.49
CA THR A 304 -23.63 -9.22 10.36
C THR A 304 -24.34 -8.83 9.05
N ARG A 305 -23.62 -8.93 7.93
CA ARG A 305 -24.17 -8.64 6.59
C ARG A 305 -25.48 -9.38 6.34
N ASP A 306 -25.54 -10.67 6.63
CA ASP A 306 -26.74 -11.50 6.46
C ASP A 306 -27.92 -11.02 7.31
N SER A 307 -27.66 -10.62 8.56
CA SER A 307 -28.71 -10.13 9.47
C SER A 307 -29.24 -8.76 9.03
N LEU A 308 -28.37 -7.89 8.54
CA LEU A 308 -28.75 -6.61 7.95
C LEU A 308 -29.57 -6.80 6.68
N LEU A 309 -29.14 -7.69 5.78
CA LEU A 309 -29.91 -8.03 4.56
C LEU A 309 -31.28 -8.60 4.91
N LYS A 310 -31.37 -9.46 5.92
CA LYS A 310 -32.64 -10.02 6.40
C LYS A 310 -33.58 -8.94 6.96
N SER A 311 -33.04 -7.96 7.67
CA SER A 311 -33.82 -6.91 8.33
C SER A 311 -34.25 -5.80 7.36
N PHE A 312 -33.34 -5.34 6.50
CA PHE A 312 -33.56 -4.19 5.61
C PHE A 312 -34.00 -4.60 4.18
N GLY A 313 -33.67 -5.81 3.73
CA GLY A 313 -34.02 -6.30 2.40
C GLY A 313 -35.52 -6.29 2.07
N PRO A 314 -36.43 -6.65 3.01
CA PRO A 314 -37.87 -6.58 2.77
C PRO A 314 -38.44 -5.16 2.61
N LEU A 315 -37.72 -4.14 3.06
CA LEU A 315 -38.22 -2.75 3.08
C LEU A 315 -38.31 -2.15 1.67
N SER A 316 -39.16 -1.13 1.50
CA SER A 316 -39.29 -0.38 0.25
C SER A 316 -38.18 0.65 0.10
N SER A 317 -37.89 1.08 -1.14
CA SER A 317 -36.90 2.13 -1.43
C SER A 317 -37.15 3.40 -0.63
N ASN A 318 -38.42 3.80 -0.47
CA ASN A 318 -38.78 5.02 0.26
C ASN A 318 -38.44 4.91 1.75
N VAL A 319 -38.69 3.73 2.35
CA VAL A 319 -38.32 3.49 3.76
C VAL A 319 -36.79 3.48 3.93
N LEU A 320 -36.06 2.79 3.05
CA LEU A 320 -34.59 2.75 3.10
C LEU A 320 -33.98 4.15 2.93
N HIS A 321 -34.51 4.96 2.01
CA HIS A 321 -34.09 6.35 1.82
C HIS A 321 -34.33 7.15 3.09
N ARG A 322 -35.53 7.06 3.69
CA ARG A 322 -35.85 7.76 4.94
C ARG A 322 -34.89 7.36 6.05
N VAL A 323 -34.59 6.07 6.23
CA VAL A 323 -33.58 5.59 7.20
C VAL A 323 -32.23 6.26 6.95
N ALA A 324 -31.73 6.22 5.71
CA ALA A 324 -30.46 6.87 5.34
C ALA A 324 -30.47 8.38 5.60
N SER A 325 -31.61 9.07 5.41
CA SER A 325 -31.74 10.50 5.68
C SER A 325 -31.68 10.86 7.17
N TYR A 326 -32.18 9.98 8.06
CA TYR A 326 -32.05 10.16 9.51
C TYR A 326 -30.61 9.99 9.98
N LEU A 327 -29.82 9.15 9.29
CA LEU A 327 -28.39 8.97 9.52
C LEU A 327 -27.53 10.05 8.85
N CYS A 328 -28.14 11.08 8.25
CA CYS A 328 -27.46 12.14 7.52
C CYS A 328 -26.63 11.65 6.33
N LEU A 329 -27.02 10.53 5.71
CA LEU A 329 -26.38 9.97 4.52
C LEU A 329 -27.02 10.48 3.21
N LEU A 330 -28.32 10.77 3.24
CA LEU A 330 -29.07 11.30 2.11
C LEU A 330 -29.90 12.53 2.52
N PRO A 331 -30.30 13.38 1.57
CA PRO A 331 -31.27 14.43 1.85
C PRO A 331 -32.60 13.85 2.34
N PRO A 332 -33.44 14.62 3.06
CA PRO A 332 -34.78 14.18 3.43
C PRO A 332 -35.62 13.88 2.19
N LEU A 333 -36.32 12.76 2.19
CA LEU A 333 -37.31 12.42 1.16
C LEU A 333 -38.63 13.17 1.47
N PRO A 334 -39.11 14.09 0.62
CA PRO A 334 -40.38 14.79 0.82
C PRO A 334 -41.57 13.82 0.90
N ASP A 335 -42.63 14.23 1.58
CA ASP A 335 -43.84 13.41 1.67
C ASP A 335 -44.56 13.36 0.31
N GLY A 336 -44.86 12.13 -0.14
CA GLY A 336 -45.51 11.88 -1.43
C GLY A 336 -44.56 11.73 -2.62
N GLU A 337 -43.25 11.90 -2.43
CA GLU A 337 -42.24 11.64 -3.47
C GLU A 337 -41.59 10.25 -3.30
N ASP A 338 -41.32 9.61 -4.43
CA ASP A 338 -40.55 8.37 -4.48
C ASP A 338 -39.05 8.66 -4.50
N SER A 339 -38.28 7.74 -3.91
CA SER A 339 -36.82 7.83 -3.94
C SER A 339 -36.29 7.78 -5.37
N GLY A 340 -35.48 8.78 -5.75
CA GLY A 340 -34.72 8.76 -7.01
C GLY A 340 -33.53 7.79 -7.05
N HIS A 341 -33.30 7.03 -5.98
CA HIS A 341 -32.23 6.02 -5.89
C HIS A 341 -32.78 4.60 -5.96
N ASP A 342 -32.02 3.73 -6.62
CA ASP A 342 -32.32 2.30 -6.74
C ASP A 342 -32.33 1.61 -5.37
N LYS A 343 -33.21 0.62 -5.20
CA LYS A 343 -33.32 -0.17 -3.97
C LYS A 343 -31.99 -0.85 -3.60
N GLU A 344 -31.30 -1.42 -4.59
CA GLU A 344 -30.01 -2.10 -4.42
C GLU A 344 -28.96 -1.15 -3.85
N PHE A 345 -28.90 0.09 -4.36
CA PHE A 345 -28.01 1.13 -3.85
C PHE A 345 -28.31 1.50 -2.40
N LEU A 346 -29.58 1.77 -2.07
CA LEU A 346 -29.98 2.15 -0.73
C LEU A 346 -29.72 1.03 0.29
N LEU A 347 -29.97 -0.21 -0.11
CA LEU A 347 -29.70 -1.38 0.72
C LEU A 347 -28.21 -1.54 0.96
N GLU A 348 -27.39 -1.51 -0.09
CA GLU A 348 -25.94 -1.63 0.04
C GLU A 348 -25.33 -0.48 0.86
N LEU A 349 -25.84 0.74 0.72
CA LEU A 349 -25.42 1.90 1.51
C LEU A 349 -25.62 1.66 3.01
N LEU A 350 -26.77 1.13 3.41
CA LEU A 350 -27.06 0.83 4.81
C LEU A 350 -26.29 -0.39 5.29
N VAL A 351 -26.20 -1.45 4.47
CA VAL A 351 -25.52 -2.69 4.85
C VAL A 351 -24.02 -2.48 5.00
N SER A 352 -23.33 -2.00 3.96
CA SER A 352 -21.87 -1.81 3.96
C SER A 352 -21.36 -0.86 5.06
N ARG A 353 -22.18 0.12 5.46
CA ARG A 353 -21.82 1.06 6.54
C ARG A 353 -21.85 0.43 7.92
N HIS A 354 -22.73 -0.54 8.14
CA HIS A 354 -23.05 -1.11 9.44
C HIS A 354 -22.65 -2.59 9.59
N GLU A 355 -22.20 -3.25 8.51
CA GLU A 355 -21.73 -4.63 8.59
C GLU A 355 -20.44 -4.72 9.42
N ARG A 356 -20.33 -5.81 10.17
CA ARG A 356 -19.15 -6.13 10.94
C ARG A 356 -17.94 -6.25 10.01
N ARG A 357 -16.87 -5.54 10.36
CA ARG A 357 -15.59 -5.58 9.65
C ARG A 357 -14.59 -6.42 10.43
N ILE A 358 -13.80 -7.21 9.71
CA ILE A 358 -12.58 -7.81 10.27
C ILE A 358 -11.50 -6.73 10.36
N SER A 359 -10.62 -6.84 11.35
CA SER A 359 -9.50 -5.90 11.48
C SER A 359 -8.47 -6.09 10.37
N GLN A 360 -7.65 -5.06 10.13
CA GLN A 360 -6.54 -5.14 9.18
C GLN A 360 -5.57 -6.29 9.52
N ILE A 361 -5.31 -6.52 10.80
CA ILE A 361 -4.47 -7.63 11.29
C ILE A 361 -5.10 -8.98 10.97
N GLN A 362 -6.41 -9.14 11.19
CA GLN A 362 -7.11 -10.39 10.84
C GLN A 362 -7.08 -10.65 9.33
N GLN A 363 -7.30 -9.62 8.53
CA GLN A 363 -7.23 -9.70 7.07
C GLN A 363 -5.83 -10.13 6.61
N LEU A 364 -4.78 -9.54 7.17
CA LEU A 364 -3.39 -9.90 6.91
C LEU A 364 -3.07 -11.36 7.31
N ASN A 365 -3.53 -11.80 8.48
CA ASN A 365 -3.25 -13.14 8.98
C ASN A 365 -3.92 -14.24 8.16
N GLN A 366 -5.02 -13.93 7.48
CA GLN A 366 -5.71 -14.81 6.53
C GLN A 366 -5.05 -14.87 5.15
N MET A 367 -4.06 -14.01 4.85
CA MET A 367 -3.39 -14.01 3.55
C MET A 367 -2.43 -15.20 3.42
N PRO A 368 -2.56 -16.00 2.33
CA PRO A 368 -1.52 -16.95 1.94
C PRO A 368 -0.20 -16.25 1.64
N LEU A 369 0.92 -16.90 1.99
CA LEU A 369 2.25 -16.36 1.72
C LEU A 369 2.79 -16.70 0.32
N TYR A 370 2.19 -17.69 -0.34
CA TYR A 370 2.59 -18.13 -1.68
C TYR A 370 1.61 -17.61 -2.73
N PRO A 371 2.10 -17.19 -3.91
CA PRO A 371 1.22 -16.85 -5.01
C PRO A 371 0.62 -18.10 -5.66
N THR A 372 -0.63 -18.01 -6.09
CA THR A 372 -1.34 -19.03 -6.87
C THR A 372 -1.39 -18.68 -8.36
N GLU A 373 -1.86 -19.59 -9.21
CA GLU A 373 -2.09 -19.35 -10.64
C GLU A 373 -2.93 -18.10 -10.94
N LYS A 374 -3.86 -17.74 -10.03
CA LYS A 374 -4.72 -16.55 -10.15
C LYS A 374 -3.97 -15.23 -10.00
N ILE A 375 -2.76 -15.26 -9.44
CA ILE A 375 -1.93 -14.07 -9.15
C ILE A 375 -0.72 -14.02 -10.08
N ILE A 376 -0.06 -15.16 -10.31
CA ILE A 376 1.24 -15.24 -11.01
C ILE A 376 1.19 -14.63 -12.42
N TRP A 377 0.08 -14.81 -13.14
CA TRP A 377 -0.11 -14.27 -14.50
C TRP A 377 -1.04 -13.05 -14.57
N ASP A 378 -1.41 -12.47 -13.44
CA ASP A 378 -2.22 -11.24 -13.41
C ASP A 378 -1.32 -10.01 -13.57
N GLU A 379 -1.25 -9.47 -14.79
CA GLU A 379 -0.34 -8.37 -15.14
C GLU A 379 -0.72 -7.02 -14.53
N ASN A 380 -1.91 -6.90 -13.93
CA ASN A 380 -2.34 -5.71 -13.19
C ASN A 380 -1.60 -5.54 -11.85
N ILE A 381 -1.16 -6.66 -11.26
CA ILE A 381 -0.49 -6.73 -9.96
C ILE A 381 0.90 -7.36 -10.05
N VAL A 382 1.19 -8.16 -11.08
CA VAL A 382 2.50 -8.73 -11.39
C VAL A 382 2.88 -8.31 -12.82
N PRO A 383 3.24 -7.03 -13.02
CA PRO A 383 3.57 -6.51 -14.35
C PRO A 383 4.80 -7.22 -14.93
N THR A 384 4.87 -7.27 -16.26
CA THR A 384 6.07 -7.76 -16.95
C THR A 384 7.11 -6.64 -17.09
N GLU A 385 8.36 -6.99 -17.42
CA GLU A 385 9.41 -6.02 -17.80
C GLU A 385 9.00 -5.11 -18.97
N TYR A 386 7.98 -5.47 -19.76
CA TYR A 386 7.47 -4.68 -20.88
C TYR A 386 6.42 -3.65 -20.50
N TYR A 387 6.10 -3.50 -19.21
CA TYR A 387 5.16 -2.49 -18.75
C TYR A 387 5.61 -1.08 -19.16
N SER A 388 4.81 -0.41 -19.99
CA SER A 388 5.19 0.89 -20.58
C SER A 388 5.01 2.08 -19.63
N GLY A 389 4.24 1.92 -18.56
CA GLY A 389 3.82 3.02 -17.68
C GLY A 389 2.62 3.83 -18.17
N GLU A 390 1.99 3.45 -19.30
CA GLU A 390 0.81 4.14 -19.84
C GLU A 390 -0.46 3.86 -19.02
N GLY A 391 -0.67 2.61 -18.61
CA GLY A 391 -1.74 2.20 -17.68
C GLY A 391 -1.37 2.46 -16.22
N CYS A 392 -2.32 2.25 -15.30
CA CYS A 392 -2.01 2.16 -13.87
C CYS A 392 -1.94 0.67 -13.46
N LEU A 393 -1.44 0.41 -12.26
CA LEU A 393 -1.36 -0.93 -11.67
C LEU A 393 -2.01 -0.90 -10.30
N ALA A 394 -2.58 -2.02 -9.86
CA ALA A 394 -3.13 -2.17 -8.52
C ALA A 394 -2.02 -2.46 -7.49
N LEU A 395 -1.07 -1.53 -7.38
CA LEU A 395 0.13 -1.64 -6.56
C LEU A 395 0.22 -0.50 -5.53
N PRO A 396 0.68 -0.78 -4.30
CA PRO A 396 1.02 0.27 -3.36
C PRO A 396 2.15 1.16 -3.90
N LYS A 397 2.07 2.47 -3.66
CA LYS A 397 3.14 3.43 -3.97
C LYS A 397 4.00 3.70 -2.74
N LEU A 398 5.33 3.73 -2.93
CA LEU A 398 6.28 4.21 -1.92
C LEU A 398 6.66 5.65 -2.28
N ASN A 399 6.39 6.57 -1.36
CA ASN A 399 6.79 7.96 -1.48
C ASN A 399 7.31 8.44 -0.10
N LEU A 400 7.03 9.68 0.30
CA LEU A 400 7.54 10.25 1.55
C LEU A 400 6.80 9.79 2.82
N GLN A 401 5.50 9.57 2.75
CA GLN A 401 4.63 9.44 3.93
C GLN A 401 3.80 8.16 3.94
N PHE A 402 3.54 7.65 5.15
CA PHE A 402 2.70 6.47 5.40
C PHE A 402 1.77 6.73 6.59
N LEU A 403 0.49 6.35 6.50
CA LEU A 403 -0.53 6.68 7.51
C LEU A 403 -0.15 6.20 8.92
N THR A 404 0.37 4.98 9.02
CA THR A 404 0.76 4.33 10.28
C THR A 404 1.91 3.34 10.01
N LEU A 405 2.51 2.77 11.05
CA LEU A 405 3.48 1.69 10.89
C LEU A 405 2.88 0.46 10.20
N HIS A 406 1.59 0.18 10.45
CA HIS A 406 0.90 -0.92 9.78
C HIS A 406 0.79 -0.67 8.27
N ASP A 407 0.43 0.56 7.85
CA ASP A 407 0.42 0.96 6.44
C ASP A 407 1.81 0.78 5.81
N TYR A 408 2.85 1.34 6.43
CA TYR A 408 4.23 1.21 5.97
C TYR A 408 4.64 -0.26 5.76
N LEU A 409 4.42 -1.11 6.77
CA LEU A 409 4.77 -2.53 6.70
C LEU A 409 3.92 -3.27 5.66
N LEU A 410 2.63 -2.96 5.53
CA LEU A 410 1.73 -3.62 4.58
C LEU A 410 2.04 -3.26 3.12
N ARG A 411 2.40 -2.01 2.82
CA ARG A 411 2.85 -1.62 1.47
C ARG A 411 4.12 -2.37 1.08
N ASN A 412 5.10 -2.42 1.97
CA ASN A 412 6.34 -3.17 1.75
C ASN A 412 6.08 -4.68 1.63
N PHE A 413 5.21 -5.24 2.47
CA PHE A 413 4.78 -6.65 2.38
C PHE A 413 4.19 -6.97 1.01
N ASN A 414 3.24 -6.17 0.53
CA ASN A 414 2.59 -6.41 -0.75
C ASN A 414 3.53 -6.22 -1.94
N LEU A 415 4.34 -5.16 -1.96
CA LEU A 415 5.30 -4.94 -3.02
C LEU A 415 6.33 -6.06 -3.10
N PHE A 416 6.90 -6.46 -1.96
CA PHE A 416 7.86 -7.55 -1.91
C PHE A 416 7.23 -8.90 -2.32
N ARG A 417 5.97 -9.14 -1.94
CA ARG A 417 5.20 -10.34 -2.36
C ARG A 417 4.99 -10.36 -3.88
N LEU A 418 4.60 -9.24 -4.48
CA LEU A 418 4.26 -9.17 -5.90
C LEU A 418 5.51 -9.13 -6.79
N GLU A 419 6.57 -8.46 -6.36
CA GLU A 419 7.86 -8.45 -7.05
C GLU A 419 8.49 -9.85 -7.08
N SER A 420 8.56 -10.54 -5.94
CA SER A 420 9.06 -11.93 -5.91
C SER A 420 8.18 -12.89 -6.72
N THR A 421 6.89 -12.60 -6.88
CA THR A 421 5.98 -13.37 -7.73
C THR A 421 6.37 -13.28 -9.21
N TYR A 422 6.91 -12.15 -9.68
CA TYR A 422 7.41 -12.01 -11.04
C TYR A 422 8.56 -12.97 -11.33
N GLU A 423 9.53 -13.09 -10.41
CA GLU A 423 10.62 -14.05 -10.54
C GLU A 423 10.10 -15.51 -10.55
N ILE A 424 9.13 -15.81 -9.68
CA ILE A 424 8.47 -17.12 -9.62
C ILE A 424 7.78 -17.44 -10.96
N ARG A 425 7.11 -16.47 -11.59
CA ARG A 425 6.53 -16.62 -12.94
C ARG A 425 7.62 -17.05 -13.94
N GLN A 426 8.74 -16.35 -13.98
CA GLN A 426 9.85 -16.66 -14.91
C GLN A 426 10.41 -18.08 -14.69
N ASP A 427 10.60 -18.47 -13.43
CA ASP A 427 11.10 -19.80 -13.07
C ASP A 427 10.13 -20.92 -13.48
N ILE A 428 8.81 -20.71 -13.26
CA ILE A 428 7.78 -21.68 -13.68
C ILE A 428 7.73 -21.76 -15.21
N GLU A 429 7.69 -20.63 -15.90
CA GLU A 429 7.61 -20.58 -17.36
C GLU A 429 8.82 -21.28 -18.02
N ASP A 430 10.05 -21.04 -17.54
CA ASP A 430 11.24 -21.69 -18.09
C ASP A 430 11.28 -23.20 -17.79
N SER A 431 11.04 -23.59 -16.54
CA SER A 431 11.20 -24.99 -16.11
C SER A 431 10.12 -25.90 -16.70
N VAL A 432 8.85 -25.51 -16.66
CA VAL A 432 7.73 -26.30 -17.20
C VAL A 432 7.80 -26.38 -18.72
N SER A 433 8.16 -25.28 -19.40
CA SER A 433 8.35 -25.30 -20.86
C SER A 433 9.44 -26.28 -21.30
N ARG A 434 10.52 -26.44 -20.51
CA ARG A 434 11.59 -27.42 -20.78
C ARG A 434 11.13 -28.86 -20.59
N MET A 435 10.21 -29.11 -19.67
CA MET A 435 9.62 -30.44 -19.47
C MET A 435 8.71 -30.88 -20.62
N LYS A 436 8.21 -29.94 -21.43
CA LYS A 436 7.35 -30.18 -22.61
C LYS A 436 6.15 -31.08 -22.28
N PRO A 437 5.16 -30.57 -21.50
CA PRO A 437 3.98 -31.35 -21.15
C PRO A 437 3.10 -31.57 -22.39
N TRP A 438 2.91 -32.82 -22.79
CA TRP A 438 2.03 -33.19 -23.92
C TRP A 438 0.92 -34.13 -23.47
N LEU A 439 -0.15 -34.15 -24.24
CA LEU A 439 -1.26 -35.08 -24.07
C LEU A 439 -0.83 -36.50 -24.48
N SER A 440 -1.04 -37.46 -23.59
CA SER A 440 -0.86 -38.90 -23.86
C SER A 440 -2.12 -39.53 -24.48
N GLU A 441 -2.00 -40.76 -24.97
CA GLU A 441 -3.09 -41.48 -25.66
C GLU A 441 -4.36 -41.68 -24.83
N TYR A 442 -4.23 -41.78 -23.50
CA TYR A 442 -5.35 -41.99 -22.57
C TYR A 442 -5.75 -40.73 -21.79
N GLY A 443 -5.35 -39.54 -22.25
CA GLY A 443 -5.73 -38.27 -21.61
C GLY A 443 -4.86 -37.85 -20.42
N GLY A 444 -3.82 -38.61 -20.08
CA GLY A 444 -2.81 -38.21 -19.08
C GLY A 444 -1.72 -37.29 -19.66
N VAL A 445 -0.81 -36.81 -18.81
CA VAL A 445 0.37 -36.03 -19.21
C VAL A 445 1.57 -36.93 -19.52
N VAL A 446 2.29 -36.61 -20.60
CA VAL A 446 3.64 -37.14 -20.87
C VAL A 446 4.62 -35.98 -20.99
N PHE A 447 5.75 -36.07 -20.30
CA PHE A 447 6.80 -35.06 -20.36
C PHE A 447 7.84 -35.43 -21.42
N GLY A 448 7.88 -34.69 -22.52
CA GLY A 448 8.81 -34.92 -23.63
C GLY A 448 10.21 -34.35 -23.42
N GLY A 449 10.45 -33.64 -22.33
CA GLY A 449 11.73 -33.04 -21.97
C GLY A 449 12.03 -33.17 -20.48
N TRP A 450 13.12 -32.56 -20.05
CA TRP A 450 13.59 -32.58 -18.66
C TRP A 450 14.01 -31.18 -18.23
N ALA A 451 13.90 -30.90 -16.93
CA ALA A 451 14.34 -29.66 -16.34
C ALA A 451 15.25 -29.94 -15.13
N ARG A 452 16.28 -29.11 -14.94
CA ARG A 452 17.16 -29.19 -13.76
C ARG A 452 16.41 -28.82 -12.47
N MET A 453 15.51 -27.83 -12.58
CA MET A 453 14.80 -27.20 -11.46
C MET A 453 13.40 -27.76 -11.21
N ALA A 454 12.88 -28.62 -12.09
CA ALA A 454 11.55 -29.23 -11.92
C ALA A 454 11.60 -30.73 -12.20
N GLN A 455 10.80 -31.50 -11.47
CA GLN A 455 10.69 -32.95 -11.59
C GLN A 455 9.22 -33.38 -11.59
N PRO A 456 8.87 -34.45 -12.35
CA PRO A 456 7.55 -35.06 -12.25
C PRO A 456 7.31 -35.62 -10.84
N ILE A 457 6.13 -35.37 -10.30
CA ILE A 457 5.69 -35.96 -9.03
C ILE A 457 5.24 -37.40 -9.31
N VAL A 458 5.76 -38.34 -8.53
CA VAL A 458 5.37 -39.75 -8.56
C VAL A 458 4.17 -40.00 -7.65
N SER A 459 4.19 -39.41 -6.45
CA SER A 459 3.08 -39.47 -5.51
C SER A 459 3.06 -38.20 -4.66
N PHE A 460 1.86 -37.74 -4.33
CA PHE A 460 1.63 -36.65 -3.38
C PHE A 460 0.52 -37.06 -2.42
N THR A 461 0.71 -36.82 -1.12
CA THR A 461 -0.31 -37.16 -0.12
C THR A 461 -0.25 -36.19 1.05
N VAL A 462 -1.38 -35.61 1.41
CA VAL A 462 -1.52 -34.83 2.65
C VAL A 462 -1.51 -35.80 3.83
N VAL A 463 -0.56 -35.63 4.75
CA VAL A 463 -0.31 -36.58 5.86
C VAL A 463 -0.73 -36.05 7.23
N GLU A 464 -0.84 -34.74 7.39
CA GLU A 464 -1.33 -34.12 8.62
C GLU A 464 -2.13 -32.86 8.31
N VAL A 465 -3.30 -32.75 8.92
CA VAL A 465 -4.05 -31.50 9.06
C VAL A 465 -4.29 -31.30 10.55
N ALA A 466 -3.56 -30.36 11.15
CA ALA A 466 -3.67 -30.06 12.57
C ALA A 466 -4.94 -29.25 12.86
N LYS A 467 -5.42 -29.30 14.11
CA LYS A 467 -6.54 -28.46 14.55
C LYS A 467 -6.15 -26.96 14.53
N PRO A 468 -7.08 -26.05 14.21
CA PRO A 468 -6.87 -24.61 14.37
C PRO A 468 -6.53 -24.21 15.80
N ASN A 469 -5.82 -23.08 15.96
CA ASN A 469 -5.76 -22.42 17.27
C ASN A 469 -7.12 -21.79 17.61
N ILE A 470 -7.32 -21.44 18.88
CA ILE A 470 -8.56 -20.79 19.32
C ILE A 470 -8.70 -19.43 18.64
N GLY A 471 -9.82 -19.21 17.95
CA GLY A 471 -10.15 -17.96 17.25
C GLY A 471 -9.74 -17.93 15.78
N GLU A 472 -8.81 -18.79 15.37
CA GLU A 472 -8.40 -18.92 13.97
C GLU A 472 -9.32 -19.90 13.23
N ASN A 473 -9.59 -19.63 11.95
CA ASN A 473 -10.42 -20.48 11.10
C ASN A 473 -9.61 -21.34 10.11
N TRP A 474 -8.28 -21.34 10.20
CA TRP A 474 -7.37 -22.17 9.41
C TRP A 474 -6.63 -23.17 10.31
N PRO A 475 -6.18 -24.32 9.78
CA PRO A 475 -5.42 -25.30 10.57
C PRO A 475 -4.09 -24.71 11.04
N MET A 476 -3.64 -25.06 12.25
CA MET A 476 -2.33 -24.60 12.74
C MET A 476 -1.18 -25.03 11.83
N ARG A 477 -1.34 -26.18 11.16
CA ARG A 477 -0.31 -26.79 10.32
C ARG A 477 -0.91 -27.79 9.35
N VAL A 478 -0.36 -27.80 8.14
CA VAL A 478 -0.65 -28.81 7.11
C VAL A 478 0.66 -29.39 6.61
N ARG A 479 0.78 -30.72 6.57
CA ARG A 479 1.95 -31.42 6.01
C ARG A 479 1.56 -32.36 4.90
N ALA A 480 2.43 -32.49 3.92
CA ALA A 480 2.31 -33.46 2.84
C ALA A 480 3.64 -34.16 2.57
N ASP A 481 3.57 -35.38 2.05
CA ASP A 481 4.72 -36.13 1.56
C ASP A 481 4.67 -36.12 0.02
N VAL A 482 5.76 -35.68 -0.61
CA VAL A 482 5.93 -35.61 -2.07
C VAL A 482 7.08 -36.49 -2.50
N THR A 483 6.82 -37.42 -3.42
CA THR A 483 7.81 -38.36 -3.94
C THR A 483 8.18 -38.02 -5.38
N ILE A 484 9.48 -37.99 -5.66
CA ILE A 484 10.04 -37.82 -7.01
C ILE A 484 11.00 -38.97 -7.33
N ASN A 485 11.18 -39.22 -8.63
CA ASN A 485 12.15 -40.19 -9.12
C ASN A 485 13.35 -39.45 -9.76
N LEU A 486 14.51 -39.50 -9.10
CA LEU A 486 15.75 -38.87 -9.53
C LEU A 486 16.54 -39.78 -10.50
N ASN A 487 15.87 -40.35 -11.49
CA ASN A 487 16.53 -41.01 -12.62
C ASN A 487 17.12 -39.95 -13.59
N VAL A 488 18.07 -39.19 -13.06
CA VAL A 488 18.72 -38.02 -13.69
C VAL A 488 20.23 -38.12 -13.49
N ARG A 489 20.99 -37.21 -14.10
CA ARG A 489 22.45 -37.13 -13.91
C ARG A 489 22.78 -36.91 -12.43
N ASP A 490 23.88 -37.49 -11.96
CA ASP A 490 24.30 -37.45 -10.55
C ASP A 490 24.39 -36.02 -10.00
N ASN A 491 24.90 -35.07 -10.79
CA ASN A 491 24.95 -33.67 -10.37
C ASN A 491 23.56 -33.06 -10.09
N ILE A 492 22.54 -33.44 -10.86
CA ILE A 492 21.16 -33.00 -10.63
C ILE A 492 20.57 -33.74 -9.42
N LYS A 493 20.89 -35.02 -9.28
CA LYS A 493 20.48 -35.83 -8.11
C LYS A 493 21.03 -35.23 -6.81
N ASP A 494 22.32 -34.89 -6.77
CA ASP A 494 22.99 -34.23 -5.64
C ASP A 494 22.35 -32.88 -5.30
N GLU A 495 21.90 -32.12 -6.31
CA GLU A 495 21.20 -30.85 -6.08
C GLU A 495 19.81 -31.02 -5.47
N TRP A 496 19.06 -32.04 -5.89
CA TRP A 496 17.74 -32.34 -5.31
C TRP A 496 17.86 -32.92 -3.90
N GLU A 497 18.79 -33.87 -3.68
CA GLU A 497 19.16 -34.32 -2.31
C GLU A 497 19.78 -33.19 -1.47
N GLY A 498 20.25 -32.15 -2.17
CA GLY A 498 20.73 -30.88 -1.68
C GLY A 498 19.67 -29.97 -1.06
N LEU A 499 18.38 -30.27 -1.21
CA LEU A 499 17.32 -29.52 -0.54
C LEU A 499 17.48 -29.58 0.99
N ARG A 500 17.20 -28.44 1.62
CA ARG A 500 17.33 -28.19 3.04
C ARG A 500 16.01 -27.76 3.65
N LYS A 501 15.92 -27.84 4.97
CA LYS A 501 14.80 -27.31 5.73
C LYS A 501 14.63 -25.82 5.40
N HIS A 502 13.38 -25.39 5.26
CA HIS A 502 12.99 -24.02 4.89
C HIS A 502 13.18 -23.66 3.40
N ASP A 503 13.74 -24.55 2.57
CA ASP A 503 13.71 -24.33 1.12
C ASP A 503 12.27 -24.33 0.62
N VAL A 504 11.91 -23.33 -0.18
CA VAL A 504 10.59 -23.24 -0.80
C VAL A 504 10.57 -23.98 -2.14
N CYS A 505 9.54 -24.78 -2.35
CA CYS A 505 9.21 -25.42 -3.63
C CYS A 505 7.80 -25.02 -4.08
N PHE A 506 7.51 -25.25 -5.35
CA PHE A 506 6.19 -25.05 -5.95
C PHE A 506 5.66 -26.36 -6.50
N LEU A 507 4.42 -26.68 -6.13
CA LEU A 507 3.62 -27.79 -6.64
C LEU A 507 2.78 -27.25 -7.79
N VAL A 508 2.87 -27.89 -8.94
CA VAL A 508 2.24 -27.42 -10.18
C VAL A 508 1.41 -28.55 -10.80
N THR A 509 0.24 -28.19 -11.30
CA THR A 509 -0.67 -29.09 -12.02
C THR A 509 -0.78 -28.62 -13.47
N VAL A 510 -0.33 -29.45 -14.41
CA VAL A 510 -0.57 -29.23 -15.85
C VAL A 510 -1.50 -30.29 -16.42
N ARG A 511 -2.45 -29.87 -17.25
CA ARG A 511 -3.35 -30.72 -18.05
C ARG A 511 -3.16 -30.34 -19.52
N PRO A 512 -2.13 -30.87 -20.19
CA PRO A 512 -1.76 -30.43 -21.52
C PRO A 512 -2.87 -30.75 -22.53
N THR A 513 -3.14 -29.80 -23.41
CA THR A 513 -4.08 -29.96 -24.54
C THR A 513 -3.37 -30.27 -25.86
N GLN A 514 -2.06 -30.06 -25.91
CA GLN A 514 -1.27 -30.17 -27.12
C GLN A 514 -0.82 -31.63 -27.38
N PRO A 515 -0.95 -32.15 -28.62
CA PRO A 515 -0.47 -33.47 -28.98
C PRO A 515 1.04 -33.64 -28.81
N TYR A 516 1.47 -34.90 -28.65
CA TYR A 516 2.88 -35.27 -28.59
C TYR A 516 3.69 -34.71 -29.77
N GLY A 517 4.85 -34.12 -29.48
CA GLY A 517 5.75 -33.55 -30.49
C GLY A 517 5.47 -32.09 -30.85
N THR A 518 4.41 -31.47 -30.32
CA THR A 518 4.09 -30.05 -30.58
C THR A 518 5.18 -29.13 -30.03
N ARG A 519 5.61 -28.15 -30.84
CA ARG A 519 6.62 -27.16 -30.43
C ARG A 519 6.00 -26.07 -29.56
N PHE A 520 6.66 -25.76 -28.45
CA PHE A 520 6.31 -24.64 -27.58
C PHE A 520 6.99 -23.35 -28.06
N ASP A 521 6.23 -22.26 -28.09
CA ASP A 521 6.73 -20.92 -28.42
C ASP A 521 6.55 -19.98 -27.24
N ARG A 522 7.66 -19.51 -26.67
CA ARG A 522 7.71 -18.62 -25.50
C ARG A 522 7.01 -17.27 -25.71
N ARG A 523 6.72 -16.90 -26.96
CA ARG A 523 6.03 -15.63 -27.28
C ARG A 523 4.51 -15.71 -27.15
N ARG A 524 3.96 -16.92 -27.05
CA ARG A 524 2.51 -17.13 -26.91
C ARG A 524 2.15 -17.33 -25.42
N PRO A 525 0.86 -17.19 -25.06
CA PRO A 525 0.42 -17.36 -23.67
C PRO A 525 0.83 -18.72 -23.10
N PHE A 526 1.65 -18.70 -22.04
CA PHE A 526 2.21 -19.89 -21.42
C PHE A 526 1.15 -20.84 -20.85
N VAL A 527 0.13 -20.28 -20.17
CA VAL A 527 -0.93 -21.04 -19.50
C VAL A 527 -1.71 -21.91 -20.49
N GLU A 528 -2.14 -21.33 -21.61
CA GLU A 528 -2.87 -22.04 -22.67
C GLU A 528 -2.02 -23.11 -23.37
N GLN A 529 -0.73 -22.82 -23.58
CA GLN A 529 0.18 -23.75 -24.26
C GLN A 529 0.45 -24.99 -23.42
N THR A 530 0.75 -24.81 -22.14
CA THR A 530 1.15 -25.90 -21.24
C THR A 530 -0.04 -26.59 -20.58
N GLY A 531 -1.21 -25.96 -20.60
CA GLY A 531 -2.40 -26.41 -19.88
C GLY A 531 -2.24 -26.27 -18.37
N LEU A 532 -1.55 -25.24 -17.90
CA LEU A 532 -1.35 -24.99 -16.48
C LEU A 532 -2.71 -24.71 -15.79
N VAL A 533 -3.02 -25.50 -14.76
CA VAL A 533 -4.28 -25.39 -13.99
C VAL A 533 -4.04 -24.84 -12.59
N TYR A 534 -3.06 -25.34 -11.82
CA TYR A 534 -2.83 -24.93 -10.43
C TYR A 534 -1.35 -24.72 -10.10
N VAL A 535 -1.10 -23.75 -9.20
CA VAL A 535 0.21 -23.55 -8.55
C VAL A 535 0.00 -23.38 -7.04
N ARG A 536 0.73 -24.15 -6.22
CA ARG A 536 0.76 -24.01 -4.76
C ARG A 536 2.20 -24.00 -4.26
N GLY A 537 2.52 -23.15 -3.30
CA GLY A 537 3.83 -23.17 -2.65
C GLY A 537 3.87 -24.17 -1.49
N CYS A 538 5.06 -24.70 -1.22
CA CYS A 538 5.34 -25.53 -0.06
C CYS A 538 6.75 -25.26 0.47
N GLU A 539 6.99 -25.59 1.74
CA GLU A 539 8.28 -25.43 2.41
C GLU A 539 8.82 -26.79 2.85
N ILE A 540 10.06 -27.11 2.51
CA ILE A 540 10.69 -28.38 2.88
C ILE A 540 10.82 -28.46 4.41
N GLN A 541 10.20 -29.48 5.02
CA GLN A 541 10.51 -29.90 6.39
C GLN A 541 11.80 -30.73 6.41
N GLY A 542 11.93 -31.63 5.43
CA GLY A 542 13.13 -32.44 5.22
C GLY A 542 12.86 -33.68 4.37
N MET A 543 13.93 -34.35 3.94
CA MET A 543 13.87 -35.60 3.18
C MET A 543 13.62 -36.78 4.12
N LEU A 544 12.83 -37.78 3.69
CA LEU A 544 12.55 -38.97 4.49
C LEU A 544 13.62 -40.05 4.31
N ASP A 545 13.92 -40.76 5.39
CA ASP A 545 14.72 -41.99 5.37
C ASP A 545 13.87 -43.22 5.00
N GLU A 546 14.53 -44.39 4.85
CA GLU A 546 13.85 -45.67 4.57
C GLU A 546 12.84 -46.09 5.66
N LYS A 547 12.85 -45.44 6.84
CA LYS A 547 11.94 -45.68 7.96
C LYS A 547 10.83 -44.62 8.05
N GLY A 548 10.71 -43.74 7.05
CA GLY A 548 9.70 -42.67 7.01
C GLY A 548 9.94 -41.53 8.01
N ARG A 549 11.15 -41.42 8.57
CA ARG A 549 11.56 -40.36 9.49
C ARG A 549 12.23 -39.23 8.71
N VAL A 550 12.00 -37.99 9.13
CA VAL A 550 12.67 -36.84 8.53
C VAL A 550 14.15 -36.88 8.90
N ILE A 551 15.02 -36.81 7.89
CA ILE A 551 16.47 -36.72 8.06
C ILE A 551 16.78 -35.31 8.58
N GLU A 552 17.28 -35.22 9.81
CA GLU A 552 17.66 -33.93 10.40
C GLU A 552 18.98 -33.41 9.82
N GLU A 553 19.11 -32.08 9.81
CA GLU A 553 20.34 -31.41 9.42
C GLU A 553 21.29 -31.31 10.61
N GLY A 554 22.45 -31.94 10.50
CA GLY A 554 23.47 -31.94 11.53
C GLY A 554 24.90 -31.96 10.96
N PRO A 555 25.93 -31.97 11.82
CA PRO A 555 27.32 -32.07 11.39
C PRO A 555 27.66 -33.44 10.78
N GLU A 556 26.82 -34.45 11.00
CA GLU A 556 26.98 -35.78 10.42
C GLU A 556 26.59 -35.80 8.93
N PRO A 557 27.30 -36.59 8.10
CA PRO A 557 27.00 -36.69 6.68
C PRO A 557 25.60 -37.29 6.47
N LYS A 558 24.81 -36.69 5.56
CA LYS A 558 23.50 -37.20 5.17
C LYS A 558 23.59 -38.69 4.80
N PRO A 559 22.62 -39.53 5.21
CA PRO A 559 22.63 -40.94 4.87
C PRO A 559 22.54 -41.13 3.35
N ARG A 560 23.33 -42.07 2.80
CA ARG A 560 23.24 -42.45 1.39
C ARG A 560 22.01 -43.33 1.19
N LEU A 561 20.96 -42.77 0.60
CA LEU A 561 19.71 -43.49 0.32
C LEU A 561 19.85 -44.38 -0.92
N LYS A 562 19.31 -45.60 -0.84
CA LYS A 562 19.30 -46.54 -1.95
C LYS A 562 18.23 -46.18 -2.99
N GLY A 563 18.47 -46.55 -4.24
CA GLY A 563 17.57 -46.26 -5.36
C GLY A 563 17.51 -44.77 -5.74
N ASP A 564 16.56 -44.44 -6.63
CA ASP A 564 16.40 -43.09 -7.19
C ASP A 564 15.14 -42.37 -6.70
N CYS A 565 14.25 -43.06 -5.99
CA CYS A 565 13.07 -42.43 -5.40
C CYS A 565 13.47 -41.65 -4.14
N ARG A 566 13.00 -40.40 -4.04
CA ARG A 566 13.16 -39.55 -2.87
C ARG A 566 11.81 -38.98 -2.45
N THR A 567 11.52 -39.06 -1.17
CA THR A 567 10.31 -38.47 -0.59
C THR A 567 10.70 -37.32 0.32
N TYR A 568 10.05 -36.18 0.14
CA TYR A 568 10.21 -35.00 0.98
C TYR A 568 8.93 -34.76 1.75
N ARG A 569 9.06 -34.47 3.03
CA ARG A 569 7.97 -33.93 3.83
C ARG A 569 7.99 -32.42 3.71
N VAL A 570 6.84 -31.82 3.43
CA VAL A 570 6.69 -30.39 3.20
C VAL A 570 5.56 -29.81 4.04
N PHE A 571 5.69 -28.54 4.42
CA PHE A 571 4.61 -27.73 4.96
C PHE A 571 3.86 -27.07 3.80
N LEU A 572 2.54 -27.09 3.86
CA LEU A 572 1.66 -26.33 2.98
C LEU A 572 1.18 -25.08 3.72
N ASP A 573 0.85 -24.02 2.98
CA ASP A 573 0.24 -22.83 3.59
C ASP A 573 -1.16 -23.17 4.12
N PRO A 574 -1.41 -22.98 5.44
CA PRO A 574 -2.65 -23.38 6.05
C PRO A 574 -3.84 -22.52 5.62
N ASN A 575 -3.63 -21.24 5.33
CA ASN A 575 -4.68 -20.35 4.84
C ASN A 575 -5.10 -20.77 3.44
N GLN A 576 -4.13 -21.05 2.56
CA GLN A 576 -4.41 -21.53 1.21
C GLN A 576 -5.15 -22.87 1.23
N TYR A 577 -4.70 -23.80 2.09
CA TYR A 577 -5.38 -25.08 2.27
C TYR A 577 -6.82 -24.92 2.73
N GLN A 578 -7.08 -24.06 3.72
CA GLN A 578 -8.43 -23.79 4.19
C GLN A 578 -9.32 -23.19 3.09
N GLN A 579 -8.80 -22.25 2.31
CA GLN A 579 -9.52 -21.63 1.20
C GLN A 579 -9.88 -22.65 0.11
N ASP A 580 -8.92 -23.50 -0.27
CA ASP A 580 -9.12 -24.55 -1.27
C ASP A 580 -10.16 -25.57 -0.80
N MET A 581 -10.04 -26.08 0.45
CA MET A 581 -11.01 -27.01 1.02
C MET A 581 -12.41 -26.40 1.15
N THR A 582 -12.49 -25.13 1.53
CA THR A 582 -13.78 -24.42 1.60
C THR A 582 -14.43 -24.35 0.21
N ASN A 583 -13.66 -24.05 -0.82
CA ASN A 583 -14.13 -24.02 -2.20
C ASN A 583 -14.59 -25.42 -2.69
N THR A 584 -13.86 -26.48 -2.33
CA THR A 584 -14.25 -27.86 -2.62
C THR A 584 -15.56 -28.24 -1.93
N ILE A 585 -15.71 -27.94 -0.65
CA ILE A 585 -16.90 -28.30 0.15
C ILE A 585 -18.13 -27.47 -0.25
N GLN A 586 -17.97 -26.16 -0.45
CA GLN A 586 -19.10 -25.25 -0.70
C GLN A 586 -19.51 -25.19 -2.17
N ASN A 587 -18.54 -25.19 -3.09
CA ASN A 587 -18.78 -24.96 -4.52
C ASN A 587 -18.60 -26.22 -5.37
N GLY A 588 -18.24 -27.36 -4.76
CA GLY A 588 -18.01 -28.61 -5.47
C GLY A 588 -16.78 -28.57 -6.40
N ALA A 589 -15.83 -27.67 -6.14
CA ALA A 589 -14.56 -27.64 -6.86
C ALA A 589 -13.75 -28.92 -6.59
N GLU A 590 -12.95 -29.36 -7.56
CA GLU A 590 -12.06 -30.51 -7.35
C GLU A 590 -11.02 -30.24 -6.26
N ASP A 591 -10.54 -31.29 -5.60
CA ASP A 591 -9.46 -31.17 -4.62
C ASP A 591 -8.13 -30.92 -5.33
N VAL A 592 -7.63 -29.69 -5.23
CA VAL A 592 -6.35 -29.26 -5.82
C VAL A 592 -5.20 -30.17 -5.40
N TYR A 593 -5.20 -30.65 -4.15
CA TYR A 593 -4.10 -31.42 -3.56
C TYR A 593 -3.99 -32.85 -4.09
N GLU A 594 -4.96 -33.31 -4.87
CA GLU A 594 -4.92 -34.61 -5.56
C GLU A 594 -4.41 -34.50 -7.02
N THR A 595 -4.11 -33.29 -7.50
CA THR A 595 -3.87 -33.04 -8.93
C THR A 595 -2.40 -32.81 -9.32
N PHE A 596 -1.52 -32.54 -8.36
CA PHE A 596 -0.16 -32.11 -8.66
C PHE A 596 0.65 -33.17 -9.40
N ASN A 597 1.33 -32.75 -10.47
CA ASN A 597 2.15 -33.63 -11.29
C ASN A 597 3.57 -33.11 -11.55
N ILE A 598 3.90 -31.89 -11.09
CA ILE A 598 5.24 -31.31 -11.16
C ILE A 598 5.59 -30.68 -9.81
N ILE A 599 6.81 -30.88 -9.34
CA ILE A 599 7.42 -30.08 -8.27
C ILE A 599 8.60 -29.28 -8.84
N MET A 600 8.66 -28.00 -8.50
CA MET A 600 9.73 -27.08 -8.90
C MET A 600 10.46 -26.56 -7.66
N ARG A 601 11.79 -26.66 -7.66
CA ARG A 601 12.66 -25.97 -6.70
C ARG A 601 13.22 -24.68 -7.32
N ARG A 602 13.69 -23.75 -6.50
CA ARG A 602 14.34 -22.50 -6.93
C ARG A 602 15.78 -22.42 -6.42
N LYS A 603 16.54 -21.42 -6.89
CA LYS A 603 17.90 -21.18 -6.38
C LYS A 603 17.82 -20.61 -4.96
N PRO A 604 18.52 -21.16 -3.95
CA PRO A 604 18.36 -20.72 -2.56
C PRO A 604 18.56 -19.21 -2.32
N LYS A 605 19.50 -18.58 -3.03
CA LYS A 605 19.79 -17.14 -2.89
C LYS A 605 18.65 -16.22 -3.39
N GLU A 606 17.81 -16.73 -4.28
CA GLU A 606 16.70 -16.02 -4.92
C GLU A 606 15.34 -16.44 -4.28
N ASN A 607 15.36 -17.25 -3.21
CA ASN A 607 14.17 -17.96 -2.71
C ASN A 607 13.85 -17.68 -1.23
N ASN A 608 14.26 -16.52 -0.72
CA ASN A 608 14.02 -16.11 0.68
C ASN A 608 12.67 -15.40 0.88
N PHE A 609 11.84 -15.28 -0.17
CA PHE A 609 10.70 -14.37 -0.16
C PHE A 609 9.70 -14.69 0.95
N LYS A 610 9.35 -15.98 1.13
CA LYS A 610 8.39 -16.41 2.14
C LYS A 610 8.86 -16.09 3.56
N ALA A 611 10.15 -16.27 3.86
CA ALA A 611 10.70 -15.99 5.19
C ALA A 611 10.67 -14.48 5.51
N VAL A 612 10.95 -13.64 4.51
CA VAL A 612 10.83 -12.18 4.65
C VAL A 612 9.37 -11.78 4.87
N LEU A 613 8.43 -12.31 4.08
CA LEU A 613 7.00 -12.04 4.24
C LEU A 613 6.47 -12.48 5.61
N GLU A 614 6.87 -13.67 6.08
CA GLU A 614 6.52 -14.17 7.40
C GLU A 614 7.08 -13.28 8.52
N THR A 615 8.30 -12.77 8.36
CA THR A 615 8.90 -11.82 9.31
C THR A 615 8.14 -10.50 9.34
N ILE A 616 7.81 -9.93 8.18
CA ILE A 616 7.03 -8.68 8.11
C ILE A 616 5.64 -8.86 8.71
N ARG A 617 4.97 -10.00 8.43
CA ARG A 617 3.68 -10.33 9.04
C ARG A 617 3.80 -10.50 10.56
N ASN A 618 4.86 -11.13 11.06
CA ASN A 618 5.10 -11.26 12.49
C ASN A 618 5.27 -9.88 13.13
N LEU A 619 6.08 -8.99 12.54
CA LEU A 619 6.24 -7.61 13.00
C LEU A 619 4.89 -6.91 13.13
N MET A 620 4.02 -6.99 12.10
CA MET A 620 2.68 -6.40 12.13
C MET A 620 1.73 -6.98 13.20
N ASN A 621 2.05 -8.15 13.77
CA ASN A 621 1.31 -8.75 14.90
C ASN A 621 1.91 -8.39 16.27
N THR A 622 3.04 -7.68 16.30
CA THR A 622 3.61 -7.10 17.51
C THR A 622 3.19 -5.64 17.66
N ASP A 623 3.43 -5.04 18.83
CA ASP A 623 3.23 -3.61 19.04
C ASP A 623 4.19 -2.71 18.22
N CYS A 624 5.13 -3.30 17.46
CA CYS A 624 6.10 -2.56 16.62
C CYS A 624 6.81 -1.43 17.38
N VAL A 625 7.27 -1.70 18.61
CA VAL A 625 7.88 -0.69 19.48
C VAL A 625 9.20 -0.21 18.88
N VAL A 626 9.16 0.94 18.22
CA VAL A 626 10.31 1.72 17.76
C VAL A 626 10.57 2.87 18.74
N PRO A 627 11.79 3.44 18.79
CA PRO A 627 12.03 4.63 19.60
C PRO A 627 11.07 5.77 19.22
N ASP A 628 10.43 6.40 20.21
CA ASP A 628 9.43 7.46 19.98
C ASP A 628 9.95 8.61 19.11
N TRP A 629 11.24 8.94 19.25
CA TRP A 629 11.91 10.00 18.48
C TRP A 629 12.23 9.60 17.02
N LEU A 630 11.99 8.35 16.63
CA LEU A 630 12.07 7.85 15.25
C LEU A 630 10.70 7.61 14.61
N HIS A 631 9.66 7.35 15.41
CA HIS A 631 8.33 6.98 14.90
C HIS A 631 7.83 7.92 13.80
N ASP A 632 7.77 9.23 14.08
CA ASP A 632 7.26 10.22 13.12
C ASP A 632 8.17 10.35 11.89
N ILE A 633 9.49 10.21 12.05
CA ILE A 633 10.46 10.30 10.96
C ILE A 633 10.31 9.10 10.02
N ILE A 634 10.12 7.88 10.55
CA ILE A 634 9.89 6.67 9.75
C ILE A 634 8.63 6.83 8.91
N LEU A 635 7.57 7.42 9.47
CA LEU A 635 6.32 7.69 8.76
C LEU A 635 6.38 8.92 7.84
N GLY A 636 7.49 9.67 7.84
CA GLY A 636 7.69 10.84 7.00
C GLY A 636 6.95 12.10 7.45
N TYR A 637 6.51 12.15 8.71
CA TYR A 637 5.83 13.28 9.32
C TYR A 637 6.77 14.10 10.23
N GLY A 638 6.34 15.32 10.56
CA GLY A 638 7.01 16.14 11.57
C GLY A 638 8.33 16.78 11.11
N ASP A 639 9.18 17.11 12.08
CA ASP A 639 10.49 17.71 11.84
C ASP A 639 11.52 16.61 11.54
N PRO A 640 12.07 16.51 10.32
CA PRO A 640 13.05 15.48 9.96
C PRO A 640 14.35 15.58 10.75
N SER A 641 14.62 16.73 11.38
CA SER A 641 15.82 16.96 12.17
C SER A 641 15.61 16.71 13.68
N SER A 642 14.42 16.29 14.10
CA SER A 642 14.10 16.04 15.52
C SER A 642 14.98 14.96 16.17
N ALA A 643 15.42 13.95 15.41
CA ALA A 643 16.35 12.91 15.85
C ALA A 643 17.84 13.31 15.77
N HIS A 644 18.15 14.52 15.34
CA HIS A 644 19.53 14.98 15.30
C HIS A 644 20.10 15.10 16.72
N TYR A 645 21.34 14.67 16.95
CA TYR A 645 21.95 14.60 18.29
C TYR A 645 21.90 15.94 19.06
N SER A 646 21.87 17.08 18.37
CA SER A 646 21.77 18.42 18.99
C SER A 646 20.37 18.79 19.49
N LYS A 647 19.34 18.03 19.12
CA LYS A 647 17.95 18.18 19.59
C LYS A 647 17.55 17.07 20.56
N MET A 648 18.40 16.06 20.74
CA MET A 648 18.13 14.93 21.64
C MET A 648 18.22 15.39 23.11
N PRO A 649 17.20 15.11 23.93
CA PRO A 649 17.20 15.54 25.33
C PRO A 649 18.26 14.83 26.18
N ASN A 650 18.73 13.67 25.73
CA ASN A 650 19.78 12.85 26.33
C ASN A 650 21.14 13.02 25.64
N GLN A 651 21.41 14.18 25.04
CA GLN A 651 22.72 14.49 24.46
C GLN A 651 23.81 14.38 25.53
N ILE A 652 24.84 13.57 25.25
CA ILE A 652 25.97 13.39 26.16
C ILE A 652 26.87 14.63 26.09
N ALA A 653 27.08 15.27 27.23
CA ALA A 653 27.90 16.48 27.32
C ALA A 653 29.39 16.19 27.15
N THR A 654 29.89 15.19 27.88
CA THR A 654 31.31 14.83 27.90
C THR A 654 31.50 13.44 27.32
N LEU A 655 32.31 13.35 26.27
CA LEU A 655 32.64 12.11 25.59
C LEU A 655 34.15 11.88 25.65
N ASP A 656 34.54 10.63 25.90
CA ASP A 656 35.93 10.20 25.73
C ASP A 656 36.15 9.85 24.27
N PHE A 657 36.96 10.65 23.58
CA PHE A 657 37.31 10.42 22.18
C PHE A 657 38.48 9.45 22.04
N ASN A 658 39.08 9.00 23.15
CA ASN A 658 40.13 7.99 23.17
C ASN A 658 41.25 8.29 22.15
N ASP A 659 41.43 7.43 21.15
CA ASP A 659 42.43 7.47 20.10
C ASP A 659 41.96 8.13 18.80
N THR A 660 40.79 8.77 18.80
CA THR A 660 40.25 9.48 17.61
C THR A 660 41.21 10.55 17.09
N PHE A 661 41.90 11.26 18.00
CA PHE A 661 42.83 12.33 17.64
C PHE A 661 44.28 11.93 17.94
N LEU A 662 45.10 11.93 16.90
CA LEU A 662 46.55 11.68 16.98
C LEU A 662 47.30 12.71 17.85
N SER A 663 46.82 13.95 17.89
CA SER A 663 47.43 15.06 18.64
C SER A 663 46.40 16.14 18.95
N ILE A 664 46.77 17.08 19.83
CA ILE A 664 45.95 18.27 20.11
C ILE A 664 45.77 19.16 18.87
N ASP A 665 46.75 19.20 17.97
CA ASP A 665 46.66 19.96 16.72
C ASP A 665 45.66 19.33 15.75
N HIS A 666 45.63 17.99 15.68
CA HIS A 666 44.60 17.27 14.94
C HIS A 666 43.21 17.59 15.50
N LEU A 667 43.02 17.53 16.82
CA LEU A 667 41.76 17.91 17.48
C LEU A 667 41.35 19.35 17.14
N LYS A 668 42.30 20.30 17.17
CA LYS A 668 42.04 21.70 16.79
C LYS A 668 41.60 21.85 15.35
N ALA A 669 42.24 21.14 14.43
CA ALA A 669 41.84 21.14 13.03
C ALA A 669 40.46 20.49 12.80
N SER A 670 40.06 19.53 13.63
CA SER A 670 38.76 18.84 13.52
C SER A 670 37.55 19.69 13.90
N PHE A 671 37.72 20.80 14.63
CA PHE A 671 36.62 21.70 15.02
C PHE A 671 36.87 23.17 14.63
N PRO A 672 36.90 23.53 13.32
CA PRO A 672 37.27 24.88 12.87
C PRO A 672 36.37 26.01 13.39
N GLY A 673 35.11 25.71 13.73
CA GLY A 673 34.12 26.67 14.21
C GLY A 673 34.04 26.81 15.74
N TYR A 674 34.90 26.13 16.49
CA TYR A 674 34.89 26.12 17.96
C TYR A 674 36.20 26.65 18.55
N ASN A 675 36.09 27.34 19.67
CA ASN A 675 37.22 27.70 20.51
C ASN A 675 37.58 26.52 21.41
N ILE A 676 38.83 26.08 21.40
CA ILE A 676 39.28 24.93 22.19
C ILE A 676 40.01 25.41 23.43
N LYS A 677 39.47 25.06 24.59
CA LYS A 677 40.07 25.32 25.90
C LYS A 677 40.51 24.00 26.51
N VAL A 678 41.82 23.84 26.68
CA VAL A 678 42.38 22.64 27.32
C VAL A 678 42.40 22.84 28.84
N THR A 679 42.13 21.80 29.62
CA THR A 679 42.14 21.86 31.10
C THR A 679 43.55 21.89 31.70
N VAL A 680 44.57 21.57 30.90
CA VAL A 680 45.98 21.51 31.28
C VAL A 680 46.79 22.47 30.42
N ASP A 681 47.53 23.39 31.06
CA ASP A 681 48.32 24.41 30.37
C ASP A 681 49.64 23.87 29.76
N ASP A 682 50.21 22.80 30.35
CA ASP A 682 51.47 22.20 29.90
C ASP A 682 51.31 21.50 28.54
N PRO A 683 51.95 21.98 27.45
CA PRO A 683 51.84 21.39 26.12
C PRO A 683 52.30 19.93 26.04
N VAL A 684 53.21 19.48 26.91
CA VAL A 684 53.72 18.10 26.91
C VAL A 684 52.65 17.12 27.39
N LEU A 685 51.73 17.58 28.22
CA LEU A 685 50.61 16.80 28.74
C LEU A 685 49.37 16.85 27.83
N GLN A 686 49.38 17.68 26.78
CA GLN A 686 48.31 17.78 25.78
C GLN A 686 48.40 16.67 24.72
N ILE A 687 48.57 15.43 25.19
CA ILE A 687 48.65 14.22 24.38
C ILE A 687 47.38 13.38 24.53
N PRO A 688 46.99 12.59 23.53
CA PRO A 688 45.83 11.72 23.63
C PRO A 688 46.02 10.64 24.71
N PRO A 689 44.91 10.09 25.26
CA PRO A 689 43.51 10.32 24.88
C PRO A 689 42.89 11.62 25.41
N PHE A 690 41.85 12.09 24.72
CA PHE A 690 41.14 13.33 25.05
C PHE A 690 39.67 13.09 25.39
N ARG A 691 39.22 13.58 26.54
CA ARG A 691 37.80 13.81 26.81
C ARG A 691 37.41 15.20 26.36
N ILE A 692 36.29 15.31 25.66
CA ILE A 692 35.78 16.59 25.16
C ILE A 692 34.41 16.82 25.76
N THR A 693 34.23 17.98 26.38
CA THR A 693 32.94 18.46 26.87
C THR A 693 32.37 19.49 25.90
N PHE A 694 31.21 19.17 25.35
CA PHE A 694 30.42 20.03 24.47
C PHE A 694 29.47 20.91 25.30
N PRO A 695 29.24 22.17 24.88
CA PRO A 695 28.24 23.02 25.52
C PRO A 695 26.84 22.48 25.23
N ILE A 696 26.08 22.13 26.27
CA ILE A 696 24.69 21.70 26.12
C ILE A 696 23.84 22.95 25.89
N LYS A 697 23.14 23.04 24.76
CA LYS A 697 22.05 24.01 24.60
C LYS A 697 20.88 23.52 25.46
N GLY A 698 20.65 24.16 26.60
CA GLY A 698 19.73 23.68 27.62
C GLY A 698 18.30 23.49 27.10
N GLY A 699 17.88 22.24 26.93
CA GLY A 699 16.49 21.82 26.90
C GLY A 699 15.92 21.77 28.32
N LYS A 700 15.63 22.92 28.94
CA LYS A 700 14.76 22.95 30.13
C LYS A 700 13.31 23.10 29.67
N GLY A 701 12.52 22.05 29.88
CA GLY A 701 11.09 22.01 29.59
C GLY A 701 10.33 23.20 30.20
N LYS A 702 9.31 23.66 29.47
CA LYS A 702 8.34 24.69 29.86
C LYS A 702 7.81 24.43 31.29
N LYS A 703 8.34 25.15 32.27
CA LYS A 703 7.54 25.70 33.37
C LYS A 703 7.58 27.21 33.21
N ARG A 704 6.42 27.79 32.90
CA ARG A 704 6.19 29.24 32.94
C ARG A 704 6.61 29.79 34.30
N LYS A 705 7.70 30.54 34.33
CA LYS A 705 7.89 31.67 35.23
C LYS A 705 8.54 32.78 34.40
N GLU A 706 7.81 33.87 34.25
CA GLU A 706 8.35 35.15 33.84
C GLU A 706 9.43 35.54 34.85
N GLU A 707 10.67 35.75 34.39
CA GLU A 707 11.61 36.72 34.96
C GLU A 707 12.87 36.82 34.07
N ASP A 708 13.10 38.05 33.63
CA ASP A 708 14.30 38.70 33.13
C ASP A 708 15.10 38.16 31.92
N GLY A 709 15.04 38.97 30.86
CA GLY A 709 15.88 38.90 29.67
C GLY A 709 17.37 39.11 29.98
N LYS A 710 18.12 38.03 30.00
CA LYS A 710 19.52 38.02 29.61
C LYS A 710 19.67 37.18 28.35
N GLU A 711 19.91 37.85 27.23
CA GLU A 711 20.47 37.22 26.04
C GLU A 711 21.79 36.53 26.42
N GLU A 712 21.86 35.21 26.33
CA GLU A 712 23.13 34.48 26.44
C GLU A 712 24.05 34.92 25.30
N LYS A 713 25.27 35.36 25.65
CA LYS A 713 26.27 35.82 24.67
C LYS A 713 26.65 34.67 23.71
N PRO A 714 26.68 34.88 22.39
CA PRO A 714 26.97 33.84 21.40
C PRO A 714 28.39 33.25 21.48
N GLU A 715 29.33 33.90 22.17
CA GLU A 715 30.72 33.42 22.33
C GLU A 715 30.86 32.23 23.29
N GLU A 716 30.02 32.11 24.33
CA GLU A 716 30.11 31.01 25.31
C GLU A 716 29.60 29.68 24.72
N ALA A 717 28.71 29.72 23.72
CA ALA A 717 28.09 28.54 23.11
C ALA A 717 28.99 27.77 22.13
N LYS A 718 30.18 28.28 21.78
CA LYS A 718 31.12 27.66 20.82
C LYS A 718 32.47 27.31 21.44
N THR A 719 32.51 27.03 22.74
CA THR A 719 33.75 26.60 23.41
C THR A 719 33.71 25.12 23.75
N LEU A 720 34.74 24.37 23.36
CA LEU A 720 34.94 22.97 23.75
C LEU A 720 35.98 22.89 24.87
N ILE A 721 35.66 22.16 25.93
CA ILE A 721 36.61 21.90 27.02
C ILE A 721 37.26 20.55 26.78
N VAL A 722 38.57 20.54 26.61
CA VAL A 722 39.37 19.33 26.32
C VAL A 722 40.18 18.94 27.55
N GLU A 723 39.96 17.73 28.04
CA GLU A 723 40.71 17.11 29.15
C GLU A 723 41.58 15.98 28.59
N PRO A 724 42.91 16.16 28.51
CA PRO A 724 43.84 15.06 28.30
C PRO A 724 43.81 14.12 29.51
N HIS A 725 43.83 12.81 29.29
CA HIS A 725 43.91 11.82 30.38
C HIS A 725 44.87 10.69 30.04
N VAL A 726 45.27 9.92 31.07
CA VAL A 726 46.20 8.81 30.91
C VAL A 726 45.42 7.49 30.89
N ILE A 727 45.67 6.68 29.87
CA ILE A 727 45.11 5.32 29.80
C ILE A 727 45.53 4.54 31.06
N PRO A 728 44.57 3.97 31.82
CA PRO A 728 44.88 3.19 33.00
C PRO A 728 45.89 2.09 32.69
N ASN A 729 46.91 1.95 33.53
CA ASN A 729 47.98 0.97 33.36
C ASN A 729 47.39 -0.46 33.31
N ARG A 730 47.71 -1.21 32.25
CA ARG A 730 47.22 -2.59 32.00
C ARG A 730 48.21 -3.69 32.40
N GLY A 731 49.10 -3.38 33.35
CA GLY A 731 50.13 -4.28 33.87
C GLY A 731 51.55 -3.92 33.44
N PRO A 732 52.55 -4.70 33.89
CA PRO A 732 53.96 -4.34 33.76
C PRO A 732 54.54 -4.55 32.35
N TYR A 733 53.80 -5.20 31.46
CA TYR A 733 54.28 -5.59 30.14
C TYR A 733 53.94 -4.52 29.08
N PRO A 734 54.93 -3.91 28.40
CA PRO A 734 54.66 -2.87 27.40
C PRO A 734 53.79 -3.31 26.22
N TYR A 735 53.82 -4.60 25.84
CA TYR A 735 52.98 -5.13 24.77
C TYR A 735 51.48 -5.23 25.14
N ASN A 736 51.12 -5.06 26.42
CA ASN A 736 49.72 -4.99 26.88
C ASN A 736 49.11 -3.59 26.72
N GLN A 737 49.89 -2.60 26.24
CA GLN A 737 49.33 -1.32 25.86
C GLN A 737 48.27 -1.53 24.75
N PRO A 738 47.16 -0.77 24.77
CA PRO A 738 46.18 -0.86 23.69
C PRO A 738 46.84 -0.55 22.36
N LYS A 739 46.33 -1.18 21.28
CA LYS A 739 46.76 -0.88 19.92
C LYS A 739 46.57 0.63 19.69
N ARG A 740 47.63 1.28 19.24
CA ARG A 740 47.65 2.69 18.84
C ARG A 740 47.46 2.81 17.34
#